data_AF-A0A3D3W5S7-F1
#
_entry.id   AF-A0A3D3W5S7-F1
#
_cell.length_a   1.000
_cell.length_b   1.000
_cell.length_c   1.000
_cell.angle_alpha   90.00
_cell.angle_beta   90.00
_cell.angle_gamma   90.00
#
_symmetry.space_group_name_H-M   'P 1'
#
loop_
_entity.id
_entity.type
_entity.pdbx_description
1 polymer ?
#
loop_
_entity_poly.entity_id
_entity_poly.type
_entity_poly.pdbx_seq_one_letter_code
_entity_poly.pdbx_strand_id
1 'polypeptide(L)'
;MKIISLTTLLLTLVFQNCCMSADENSPLLAGTATVDITPAEPIRLNGFGGRRQESQGIRQRLFARALACGRTASDTVIILTVDTLGIPDELSQRVWQNVAQKTQIPRENLAICATHTHSAPMIVGCANTLFGTPIPADHWQRIVAYTAFLEKQLVDAAVSAFRNRQPAVLSWGIGTVGFAENRRTPRGPVDHRLPLLAVHSPDGTLRSVLVSYACHCVTLSDNLVSGDWAGYAAEHLQRLYPSCQPMIAIGCGADANPRGGVLGDRADVADSLGLELAQAVQKTVQAGLQTIAAVPRSTLEHISLKLAPLPDRSEWERRATADNAVGHHARVQLQRLAAGTPLPTEIPVPIQTIRFDDRMAMVFLPGEAVADYSLRLLRELPDQSLWIAAYSNACPGYVPSERVLQEGGYEGGSATVYYDIPGPWAPGLEEQLISAVGRQLIGPSFQTARSSLDTTRTGGTAPLDPQQALQSLQTAPGLIAELVAAEPLIQSPVAVTFGPDGCVWVAEMRDYPQGGPEAGISGTIRRLTDTNGDGQLDHSQVFLDGLPFPTGVTVWRDGLLICAAPDILWAKDHNGDGHADDVVKLWSGFATHNYQARVNSLEYGLDGWLYGSCGLFGGTITCQKTGRVVELGQRDFRCNPDTGVLEPASGSTQQGRVRNDFGDWFGCDNTEPLLHYPLQDHYLRRNPRLAAARTTVSLLAEPQPGRLYPISSQTLFALSGPPGRSTAACGLGIYRDLLEGDAVTGCTLTCEPVNNLVYRQLLTQNGSTFSSRRPESEQQQEFLASRDPWFRPVQARTAPDGAVWIVDMYRFVIEHPIWIPPATLAELDTRAGADRGRIYRIRPKAAELRTVQDLTKLQGTELAAAMGSPNGTVRDLVQQLILWNSDLTAAGALETLLQHTLPAVRLQAASTLACLNRLSEAAAVRLLQDPDPQVRRHAIRLCEPWLPDSTAAATAITALRNDQSQVVRMQLACTAGLLPSAQAGEVLADILGDPDSDSFLLSAAQSSLNSDNILPVLHRLRGSNAAAPHQLLQQAIAITADDSARTLLQDL
;
A
#
# COMPACT_ATOMS: atom_id res chain seq x y z
N MET A 1 6.39 -66.89 52.59
CA MET A 1 5.59 -66.04 53.51
C MET A 1 4.37 -65.54 52.74
N LYS A 2 3.21 -66.20 52.95
CA LYS A 2 1.88 -65.68 53.37
C LYS A 2 1.30 -64.62 52.41
N ILE A 3 0.40 -64.94 51.46
CA ILE A 3 -1.03 -65.38 51.55
C ILE A 3 -1.94 -64.39 52.31
N ILE A 4 -2.96 -63.90 51.58
CA ILE A 4 -4.38 -63.49 51.91
C ILE A 4 -4.72 -62.29 50.99
N SER A 5 -5.82 -62.14 50.23
CA SER A 5 -6.91 -63.00 49.74
C SER A 5 -7.63 -62.25 48.60
N LEU A 6 -7.95 -62.94 47.50
CA LEU A 6 -9.05 -62.63 46.58
C LEU A 6 -10.38 -62.74 47.35
N THR A 7 -11.23 -61.70 47.35
CA THR A 7 -12.71 -61.76 47.17
C THR A 7 -13.38 -60.42 47.52
N THR A 8 -13.33 -59.41 46.65
CA THR A 8 -14.37 -58.35 46.49
C THR A 8 -14.04 -57.41 45.33
N LEU A 9 -14.02 -57.91 44.08
CA LEU A 9 -14.04 -57.01 42.91
C LEU A 9 -14.61 -57.73 41.67
N LEU A 10 -15.77 -58.34 41.83
CA LEU A 10 -16.52 -58.96 40.74
C LEU A 10 -17.98 -58.50 40.79
N LEU A 11 -18.21 -57.19 40.86
CA LEU A 11 -19.54 -56.58 40.72
C LEU A 11 -19.57 -55.10 40.31
N THR A 12 -18.49 -54.56 39.75
CA THR A 12 -18.40 -53.17 39.26
C THR A 12 -17.72 -53.09 37.89
N LEU A 13 -18.07 -54.01 36.98
CA LEU A 13 -17.56 -54.04 35.60
C LEU A 13 -18.68 -54.08 34.55
N VAL A 14 -19.82 -53.45 34.84
CA VAL A 14 -20.95 -53.28 33.89
C VAL A 14 -21.53 -51.85 33.86
N PHE A 15 -21.12 -50.91 34.72
CA PHE A 15 -21.61 -49.53 34.64
C PHE A 15 -20.49 -48.52 34.88
N GLN A 16 -19.78 -48.15 33.81
CA GLN A 16 -19.14 -46.83 33.60
C GLN A 16 -18.22 -46.91 32.36
N ASN A 17 -18.82 -47.04 31.19
CA ASN A 17 -18.19 -46.67 29.92
C ASN A 17 -19.27 -46.22 28.92
N CYS A 18 -20.11 -45.30 29.36
CA CYS A 18 -20.93 -44.45 28.50
C CYS A 18 -20.56 -43.00 28.79
N CYS A 19 -19.33 -42.61 28.42
CA CYS A 19 -19.11 -41.23 27.99
C CYS A 19 -19.32 -41.25 26.48
N MET A 20 -20.52 -40.85 26.07
CA MET A 20 -20.88 -40.64 24.68
C MET A 20 -19.86 -39.69 24.06
N SER A 21 -19.10 -40.14 23.07
CA SER A 21 -18.57 -39.22 22.06
C SER A 21 -19.80 -38.56 21.42
N ALA A 22 -19.92 -37.24 21.55
CA ALA A 22 -20.95 -36.50 20.82
C ALA A 22 -20.78 -36.82 19.33
N ASP A 23 -21.83 -37.35 18.72
CA ASP A 23 -21.89 -37.70 17.31
C ASP A 23 -21.55 -36.43 16.50
N GLU A 24 -20.49 -36.44 15.68
CA GLU A 24 -20.07 -35.29 14.84
C GLU A 24 -21.20 -34.81 13.90
N ASN A 25 -22.23 -35.64 13.71
CA ASN A 25 -23.44 -35.38 12.93
C ASN A 25 -24.61 -34.71 13.71
N SER A 26 -24.46 -34.37 15.00
CA SER A 26 -25.53 -33.70 15.76
C SER A 26 -25.70 -32.23 15.34
N PRO A 27 -26.94 -31.74 15.10
CA PRO A 27 -27.18 -30.37 14.66
C PRO A 27 -26.79 -29.34 15.74
N LEU A 28 -26.37 -28.14 15.32
CA LEU A 28 -26.23 -27.00 16.23
C LEU A 28 -27.58 -26.66 16.85
N LEU A 29 -27.56 -26.28 18.12
CA LEU A 29 -28.73 -25.81 18.84
C LEU A 29 -28.60 -24.30 19.07
N ALA A 30 -29.70 -23.58 18.93
CA ALA A 30 -29.80 -22.18 19.30
C ALA A 30 -31.10 -21.92 20.07
N GLY A 31 -31.01 -21.08 21.09
CA GLY A 31 -32.14 -20.68 21.91
C GLY A 31 -32.08 -19.18 22.18
N THR A 32 -33.25 -18.55 22.23
CA THR A 32 -33.40 -17.11 22.40
C THR A 32 -34.29 -16.81 23.60
N ALA A 33 -34.08 -15.66 24.23
CA ALA A 33 -34.96 -15.14 25.27
C ALA A 33 -34.89 -13.62 25.32
N THR A 34 -36.01 -12.99 25.62
CA THR A 34 -36.14 -11.55 25.81
C THR A 34 -36.80 -11.29 27.16
N VAL A 35 -36.28 -10.33 27.92
CA VAL A 35 -36.82 -9.94 29.21
C VAL A 35 -36.99 -8.42 29.31
N ASP A 36 -38.04 -8.05 30.03
CA ASP A 36 -38.40 -6.69 30.42
C ASP A 36 -37.34 -6.01 31.30
N ILE A 37 -36.63 -4.95 30.88
CA ILE A 37 -35.72 -4.22 31.79
C ILE A 37 -36.16 -2.77 32.02
N THR A 38 -37.35 -2.37 31.58
CA THR A 38 -37.86 -1.00 31.76
C THR A 38 -38.06 -0.71 33.26
N PRO A 39 -37.60 0.45 33.78
CA PRO A 39 -37.77 0.79 35.19
C PRO A 39 -39.27 0.97 35.54
N ALA A 40 -39.68 0.50 36.71
CA ALA A 40 -41.06 0.63 37.18
C ALA A 40 -41.38 2.01 37.79
N GLU A 41 -40.35 2.75 38.20
CA GLU A 41 -40.44 4.06 38.84
C GLU A 41 -39.50 5.06 38.14
N PRO A 42 -39.74 6.39 38.27
CA PRO A 42 -38.80 7.40 37.84
C PRO A 42 -37.38 7.14 38.38
N ILE A 43 -36.39 7.27 37.51
CA ILE A 43 -34.98 7.00 37.84
C ILE A 43 -34.07 7.88 36.99
N ARG A 44 -32.89 8.25 37.49
CA ARG A 44 -31.89 8.98 36.70
C ARG A 44 -31.46 8.15 35.50
N LEU A 45 -31.42 8.78 34.33
CA LEU A 45 -30.89 8.17 33.12
C LEU A 45 -29.38 8.44 32.99
N ASN A 46 -28.66 7.53 32.34
CA ASN A 46 -27.20 7.55 32.21
C ASN A 46 -26.77 8.02 30.82
N GLY A 47 -25.67 8.77 30.71
CA GLY A 47 -25.09 9.22 29.44
C GLY A 47 -24.83 10.73 29.35
N PHE A 48 -25.85 11.56 29.62
CA PHE A 48 -25.71 13.03 29.58
C PHE A 48 -25.51 13.65 30.97
N GLY A 49 -24.35 14.25 31.23
CA GLY A 49 -24.02 14.86 32.54
C GLY A 49 -24.91 16.04 32.97
N GLY A 50 -25.59 16.69 32.02
CA GLY A 50 -26.59 17.74 32.31
C GLY A 50 -27.91 17.21 32.87
N ARG A 51 -28.19 15.91 32.75
CA ARG A 51 -29.48 15.29 33.11
C ARG A 51 -29.53 14.94 34.59
N ARG A 52 -29.70 15.97 35.44
CA ARG A 52 -29.60 15.83 36.90
C ARG A 52 -30.93 15.51 37.61
N GLN A 53 -31.99 15.21 36.89
CA GLN A 53 -33.32 14.86 37.44
C GLN A 53 -33.67 13.41 37.08
N GLU A 54 -34.65 12.81 37.75
CA GLU A 54 -35.18 11.50 37.37
C GLU A 54 -35.97 11.58 36.06
N SER A 55 -36.10 10.45 35.38
CA SER A 55 -36.84 10.31 34.14
C SER A 55 -38.28 10.80 34.28
N GLN A 56 -38.77 11.45 33.23
CA GLN A 56 -40.12 12.05 33.18
C GLN A 56 -41.18 11.06 32.67
N GLY A 57 -40.76 9.90 32.19
CA GLY A 57 -41.63 8.89 31.62
C GLY A 57 -40.89 7.87 30.76
N ILE A 58 -41.65 7.01 30.10
CA ILE A 58 -41.16 5.96 29.22
C ILE A 58 -41.65 6.26 27.80
N ARG A 59 -40.71 6.51 26.88
CA ARG A 59 -41.00 6.67 25.45
C ARG A 59 -41.03 5.31 24.76
N GLN A 60 -40.04 4.47 25.06
CA GLN A 60 -39.87 3.14 24.49
C GLN A 60 -39.42 2.19 25.59
N ARG A 61 -39.94 0.95 25.56
CA ARG A 61 -39.55 -0.09 26.52
C ARG A 61 -38.11 -0.56 26.25
N LEU A 62 -37.42 -0.95 27.30
CA LEU A 62 -36.05 -1.44 27.24
C LEU A 62 -36.02 -2.95 27.45
N PHE A 63 -35.12 -3.65 26.75
CA PHE A 63 -35.02 -5.09 26.83
C PHE A 63 -33.58 -5.57 27.04
N ALA A 64 -33.45 -6.71 27.71
CA ALA A 64 -32.28 -7.56 27.58
C ALA A 64 -32.65 -8.78 26.74
N ARG A 65 -31.81 -9.11 25.76
CA ARG A 65 -32.05 -10.18 24.80
C ARG A 65 -30.85 -11.10 24.77
N ALA A 66 -31.09 -12.39 24.86
CA ALA A 66 -30.07 -13.44 24.92
C ALA A 66 -30.17 -14.37 23.70
N LEU A 67 -29.02 -14.76 23.17
CA LEU A 67 -28.82 -15.83 22.22
C LEU A 67 -27.85 -16.85 22.83
N ALA A 68 -28.29 -18.11 22.96
CA ALA A 68 -27.45 -19.21 23.40
C ALA A 68 -27.26 -20.20 22.24
N CYS A 69 -26.02 -20.47 21.82
CA CYS A 69 -25.73 -21.40 20.73
C CYS A 69 -24.57 -22.36 21.03
N GLY A 70 -24.71 -23.61 20.61
CA GLY A 70 -23.76 -24.71 20.87
C GLY A 70 -24.37 -26.07 20.54
N ARG A 71 -23.65 -27.17 20.79
CA ARG A 71 -24.19 -28.54 20.66
C ARG A 71 -24.54 -29.15 22.02
N THR A 72 -23.76 -28.83 23.04
CA THR A 72 -23.86 -29.37 24.40
C THR A 72 -23.99 -28.25 25.42
N ALA A 73 -24.23 -28.61 26.69
CA ALA A 73 -24.24 -27.64 27.78
C ALA A 73 -22.89 -26.93 27.95
N SER A 74 -21.79 -27.67 27.83
CA SER A 74 -20.43 -27.17 28.09
C SER A 74 -19.83 -26.32 26.96
N ASP A 75 -20.28 -26.52 25.72
CA ASP A 75 -19.81 -25.74 24.56
C ASP A 75 -20.75 -24.58 24.18
N THR A 76 -21.85 -24.40 24.91
CA THR A 76 -22.79 -23.32 24.64
C THR A 76 -22.17 -21.98 24.99
N VAL A 77 -22.17 -21.06 24.02
CA VAL A 77 -21.89 -19.64 24.24
C VAL A 77 -23.21 -18.88 24.38
N ILE A 78 -23.24 -17.87 25.24
CA ILE A 78 -24.37 -16.98 25.45
C ILE A 78 -23.93 -15.54 25.17
N ILE A 79 -24.64 -14.88 24.27
CA ILE A 79 -24.45 -13.46 23.96
C ILE A 79 -25.71 -12.71 24.41
N LEU A 80 -25.53 -11.66 25.21
CA LEU A 80 -26.57 -10.75 25.67
C LEU A 80 -26.42 -9.39 24.98
N THR A 81 -27.50 -8.83 24.47
CA THR A 81 -27.60 -7.39 24.13
C THR A 81 -28.55 -6.71 25.10
N VAL A 82 -28.12 -5.61 25.71
CA VAL A 82 -28.83 -4.96 26.82
C VAL A 82 -29.04 -3.49 26.51
N ASP A 83 -30.29 -3.04 26.58
CA ASP A 83 -30.65 -1.62 26.43
C ASP A 83 -30.22 -0.80 27.66
N THR A 84 -28.93 -0.46 27.73
CA THR A 84 -28.26 0.28 28.81
C THR A 84 -27.07 1.09 28.27
N LEU A 85 -26.54 2.02 29.06
CA LEU A 85 -25.32 2.77 28.71
C LEU A 85 -24.08 1.87 28.66
N GLY A 86 -23.91 0.99 29.64
CA GLY A 86 -22.75 0.12 29.78
C GLY A 86 -22.98 -0.91 30.87
N ILE A 87 -22.06 -1.87 31.01
CA ILE A 87 -22.09 -2.88 32.07
C ILE A 87 -20.72 -2.88 32.77
N PRO A 88 -20.65 -2.66 34.09
CA PRO A 88 -19.40 -2.77 34.86
C PRO A 88 -18.91 -4.22 34.94
N ASP A 89 -17.60 -4.41 35.04
CA ASP A 89 -17.01 -5.76 35.08
C ASP A 89 -17.51 -6.57 36.29
N GLU A 90 -17.67 -5.93 37.45
CA GLU A 90 -18.18 -6.61 38.65
C GLU A 90 -19.62 -7.12 38.45
N LEU A 91 -20.45 -6.38 37.70
CA LEU A 91 -21.80 -6.83 37.37
C LEU A 91 -21.75 -8.00 36.38
N SER A 92 -20.92 -7.91 35.34
CA SER A 92 -20.70 -9.02 34.39
C SER A 92 -20.25 -10.31 35.08
N GLN A 93 -19.33 -10.20 36.04
CA GLN A 93 -18.84 -11.32 36.85
C GLN A 93 -19.96 -11.95 37.68
N ARG A 94 -20.77 -11.15 38.39
CA ARG A 94 -21.89 -11.66 39.19
C ARG A 94 -22.97 -12.31 38.34
N VAL A 95 -23.31 -11.70 37.19
CA VAL A 95 -24.25 -12.30 36.23
C VAL A 95 -23.72 -13.65 35.76
N TRP A 96 -22.45 -13.73 35.35
CA TRP A 96 -21.84 -15.00 34.95
C TRP A 96 -21.91 -16.05 36.06
N GLN A 97 -21.49 -15.72 37.29
CA GLN A 97 -21.51 -16.66 38.42
C GLN A 97 -22.90 -17.26 38.64
N ASN A 98 -23.94 -16.42 38.61
CA ASN A 98 -25.33 -16.85 38.77
C ASN A 98 -25.86 -17.68 37.59
N VAL A 99 -25.42 -17.37 36.36
CA VAL A 99 -25.74 -18.18 35.17
C VAL A 99 -25.04 -19.53 35.24
N ALA A 100 -23.75 -19.55 35.54
CA ALA A 100 -22.91 -20.76 35.61
C ALA A 100 -23.42 -21.77 36.64
N GLN A 101 -23.97 -21.31 37.78
CA GLN A 101 -24.64 -22.18 38.76
C GLN A 101 -25.81 -22.99 38.17
N LYS A 102 -26.48 -22.46 37.14
CA LYS A 102 -27.68 -23.05 36.53
C LYS A 102 -27.41 -23.75 35.20
N THR A 103 -26.32 -23.42 34.52
CA THR A 103 -26.03 -23.88 33.14
C THR A 103 -24.67 -24.54 32.97
N GLN A 104 -23.76 -24.37 33.93
CA GLN A 104 -22.37 -24.86 33.90
C GLN A 104 -21.50 -24.30 32.76
N ILE A 105 -21.87 -23.17 32.15
CA ILE A 105 -21.03 -22.51 31.14
C ILE A 105 -19.79 -21.86 31.77
N PRO A 106 -18.63 -21.93 31.11
CA PRO A 106 -17.42 -21.24 31.58
C PRO A 106 -17.52 -19.72 31.36
N ARG A 107 -16.63 -18.93 31.98
CA ARG A 107 -16.71 -17.45 31.97
C ARG A 107 -16.53 -16.86 30.59
N GLU A 108 -15.62 -17.43 29.82
CA GLU A 108 -15.33 -17.10 28.44
C GLU A 108 -16.52 -17.35 27.51
N ASN A 109 -17.53 -18.13 27.91
CA ASN A 109 -18.71 -18.41 27.10
C ASN A 109 -19.88 -17.45 27.36
N LEU A 110 -19.71 -16.40 28.18
CA LEU A 110 -20.72 -15.35 28.36
C LEU A 110 -20.19 -14.00 27.89
N ALA A 111 -20.88 -13.38 26.93
CA ALA A 111 -20.63 -12.01 26.48
C ALA A 111 -21.85 -11.14 26.77
N ILE A 112 -21.64 -9.93 27.30
CA ILE A 112 -22.71 -8.95 27.56
C ILE A 112 -22.38 -7.65 26.86
N CYS A 113 -23.20 -7.26 25.87
CA CYS A 113 -23.04 -6.06 25.06
C CYS A 113 -24.10 -5.03 25.45
N ALA A 114 -23.69 -3.80 25.77
CA ALA A 114 -24.63 -2.69 25.93
C ALA A 114 -24.93 -2.04 24.58
N THR A 115 -26.17 -1.58 24.38
CA THR A 115 -26.51 -0.74 23.20
C THR A 115 -26.00 0.68 23.32
N HIS A 116 -25.43 1.04 24.48
CA HIS A 116 -24.94 2.37 24.78
C HIS A 116 -26.00 3.47 24.57
N THR A 117 -27.27 3.16 24.81
CA THR A 117 -28.32 4.18 24.81
C THR A 117 -28.11 5.16 25.97
N HIS A 118 -28.09 6.45 25.66
CA HIS A 118 -28.01 7.52 26.65
C HIS A 118 -29.37 7.80 27.32
N SER A 119 -30.39 6.99 27.02
CA SER A 119 -31.76 7.14 27.52
C SER A 119 -32.23 5.92 28.33
N ALA A 120 -31.29 5.16 28.89
CA ALA A 120 -31.56 4.09 29.85
C ALA A 120 -31.21 4.48 31.30
N PRO A 121 -31.79 3.80 32.31
CA PRO A 121 -31.48 4.06 33.71
C PRO A 121 -30.00 3.92 34.06
N MET A 122 -29.52 4.76 34.97
CA MET A 122 -28.22 4.62 35.59
C MET A 122 -28.15 3.34 36.43
N ILE A 123 -27.00 2.67 36.36
CA ILE A 123 -26.67 1.49 37.16
C ILE A 123 -25.41 1.76 37.96
N VAL A 124 -25.27 1.09 39.10
CA VAL A 124 -24.11 1.23 39.99
C VAL A 124 -22.85 0.76 39.25
N GLY A 125 -21.79 1.58 39.26
CA GLY A 125 -20.48 1.22 38.68
C GLY A 125 -20.27 1.70 37.24
N CYS A 126 -21.24 2.39 36.63
CA CYS A 126 -21.16 2.87 35.26
C CYS A 126 -21.29 4.40 35.23
N ALA A 127 -20.19 5.11 34.93
CA ALA A 127 -20.12 6.57 34.90
C ALA A 127 -20.52 7.25 36.23
N ASN A 128 -19.95 6.80 37.36
CA ASN A 128 -20.37 7.20 38.71
C ASN A 128 -20.28 8.72 38.98
N THR A 129 -19.38 9.44 38.31
CA THR A 129 -19.17 10.88 38.50
C THR A 129 -19.78 11.74 37.40
N LEU A 130 -20.59 11.13 36.50
CA LEU A 130 -21.16 11.76 35.31
C LEU A 130 -21.82 13.12 35.55
N PHE A 131 -22.60 13.27 36.62
CA PHE A 131 -23.39 14.50 36.86
C PHE A 131 -22.56 15.68 37.39
N GLY A 132 -21.29 15.45 37.74
CA GLY A 132 -20.40 16.46 38.31
C GLY A 132 -20.86 17.02 39.65
N THR A 133 -21.74 16.31 40.36
CA THR A 133 -22.29 16.66 41.67
C THR A 133 -22.81 15.38 42.35
N PRO A 134 -22.84 15.31 43.70
CA PRO A 134 -23.39 14.15 44.39
C PRO A 134 -24.83 13.84 43.98
N ILE A 135 -25.12 12.54 43.79
CA ILE A 135 -26.47 12.04 43.54
C ILE A 135 -27.25 12.08 44.88
N PRO A 136 -28.48 12.62 44.92
CA PRO A 136 -29.35 12.55 46.10
C PRO A 136 -29.53 11.11 46.61
N ALA A 137 -29.57 10.94 47.93
CA ALA A 137 -29.52 9.61 48.55
C ALA A 137 -30.70 8.70 48.13
N ASP A 138 -31.89 9.27 47.97
CA ASP A 138 -33.11 8.60 47.51
C ASP A 138 -32.99 8.18 46.03
N HIS A 139 -32.46 9.05 45.16
CA HIS A 139 -32.17 8.69 43.76
C HIS A 139 -31.13 7.56 43.69
N TRP A 140 -30.09 7.59 44.55
CA TRP A 140 -29.07 6.54 44.61
C TRP A 140 -29.65 5.20 45.07
N GLN A 141 -30.54 5.18 46.05
CA GLN A 141 -31.23 3.96 46.49
C GLN A 141 -32.05 3.32 45.36
N ARG A 142 -32.72 4.11 44.52
CA ARG A 142 -33.43 3.61 43.33
C ARG A 142 -32.46 3.03 42.29
N ILE A 143 -31.31 3.67 42.06
CA ILE A 143 -30.25 3.15 41.18
C ILE A 143 -29.74 1.79 41.67
N VAL A 144 -29.49 1.64 42.96
CA VAL A 144 -29.08 0.36 43.58
C VAL A 144 -30.15 -0.71 43.37
N ALA A 145 -31.42 -0.39 43.66
CA ALA A 145 -32.53 -1.32 43.49
C ALA A 145 -32.73 -1.75 42.03
N TYR A 146 -32.64 -0.80 41.09
CA TYR A 146 -32.72 -1.08 39.66
C TYR A 146 -31.54 -1.93 39.18
N THR A 147 -30.32 -1.69 39.68
CA THR A 147 -29.15 -2.51 39.34
C THR A 147 -29.35 -3.97 39.76
N ALA A 148 -29.90 -4.22 40.95
CA ALA A 148 -30.21 -5.57 41.42
C ALA A 148 -31.33 -6.23 40.59
N PHE A 149 -32.35 -5.45 40.20
CA PHE A 149 -33.39 -5.90 39.27
C PHE A 149 -32.79 -6.29 37.91
N LEU A 150 -31.96 -5.43 37.32
CA LEU A 150 -31.28 -5.69 36.05
C LEU A 150 -30.43 -6.95 36.11
N GLU A 151 -29.63 -7.12 37.16
CA GLU A 151 -28.81 -8.33 37.38
C GLU A 151 -29.66 -9.60 37.29
N LYS A 152 -30.80 -9.62 37.99
CA LYS A 152 -31.74 -10.75 37.94
C LYS A 152 -32.28 -10.99 36.53
N GLN A 153 -32.70 -9.92 35.84
CA GLN A 153 -33.23 -10.02 34.48
C GLN A 153 -32.18 -10.57 33.50
N LEU A 154 -30.92 -10.13 33.59
CA LEU A 154 -29.83 -10.64 32.75
C LEU A 154 -29.59 -12.14 32.97
N VAL A 155 -29.60 -12.59 34.23
CA VAL A 155 -29.49 -14.01 34.58
C VAL A 155 -30.68 -14.80 34.00
N ASP A 156 -31.90 -14.28 34.16
CA ASP A 156 -33.12 -14.95 33.70
C ASP A 156 -33.15 -15.04 32.16
N ALA A 157 -32.72 -14.00 31.44
CA ALA A 157 -32.59 -14.01 29.98
C ALA A 157 -31.57 -15.07 29.51
N ALA A 158 -30.36 -15.06 30.08
CA ALA A 158 -29.32 -16.01 29.72
C ALA A 158 -29.74 -17.47 29.98
N VAL A 159 -30.29 -17.75 31.17
CA VAL A 159 -30.74 -19.09 31.55
C VAL A 159 -31.93 -19.56 30.69
N SER A 160 -32.84 -18.64 30.36
CA SER A 160 -33.99 -18.97 29.50
C SER A 160 -33.55 -19.28 28.07
N ALA A 161 -32.67 -18.47 27.48
CA ALA A 161 -32.11 -18.75 26.15
C ALA A 161 -31.36 -20.09 26.13
N PHE A 162 -30.58 -20.37 27.19
CA PHE A 162 -29.91 -21.66 27.35
C PHE A 162 -30.89 -22.83 27.38
N ARG A 163 -31.97 -22.74 28.16
CA ARG A 163 -32.97 -23.82 28.28
C ARG A 163 -33.82 -23.99 27.02
N ASN A 164 -33.99 -22.92 26.25
CA ASN A 164 -34.81 -22.91 25.03
C ASN A 164 -34.01 -23.27 23.76
N ARG A 165 -32.81 -23.85 23.89
CA ARG A 165 -32.02 -24.29 22.74
C ARG A 165 -32.72 -25.40 21.95
N GLN A 166 -32.85 -25.19 20.65
CA GLN A 166 -33.47 -26.12 19.69
C GLN A 166 -32.61 -26.20 18.43
N PRO A 167 -32.73 -27.26 17.60
CA PRO A 167 -32.00 -27.37 16.34
C PRO A 167 -32.07 -26.09 15.50
N ALA A 168 -30.93 -25.67 14.95
CA ALA A 168 -30.75 -24.38 14.29
C ALA A 168 -29.74 -24.44 13.16
N VAL A 169 -29.91 -23.55 12.18
CA VAL A 169 -28.88 -23.21 11.19
C VAL A 169 -28.37 -21.81 11.51
N LEU A 170 -27.08 -21.71 11.84
CA LEU A 170 -26.41 -20.44 12.05
C LEU A 170 -25.82 -19.98 10.73
N SER A 171 -25.88 -18.69 10.46
CA SER A 171 -25.32 -18.10 9.24
C SER A 171 -24.90 -16.66 9.47
N TRP A 172 -23.90 -16.17 8.74
CA TRP A 172 -23.39 -14.81 8.89
C TRP A 172 -23.28 -14.07 7.55
N GLY A 173 -23.24 -12.74 7.63
CA GLY A 173 -23.01 -11.85 6.50
C GLY A 173 -22.54 -10.48 6.96
N ILE A 174 -22.11 -9.63 6.03
CA ILE A 174 -21.69 -8.26 6.31
C ILE A 174 -22.44 -7.33 5.36
N GLY A 175 -23.28 -6.46 5.92
CA GLY A 175 -23.92 -5.35 5.22
C GLY A 175 -23.18 -4.03 5.41
N THR A 176 -23.85 -2.94 5.07
CA THR A 176 -23.33 -1.57 5.22
C THR A 176 -24.46 -0.62 5.60
N VAL A 177 -24.19 0.33 6.50
CA VAL A 177 -25.12 1.39 6.93
C VAL A 177 -24.38 2.73 6.98
N GLY A 178 -25.02 3.80 6.51
CA GLY A 178 -24.33 5.06 6.16
C GLY A 178 -24.54 6.23 7.11
N PHE A 179 -25.20 6.03 8.27
CA PHE A 179 -25.57 7.15 9.13
C PHE A 179 -24.57 7.51 10.23
N ALA A 180 -23.57 6.69 10.51
CA ALA A 180 -22.51 7.06 11.45
C ALA A 180 -21.60 8.15 10.86
N GLU A 181 -21.30 9.19 11.63
CA GLU A 181 -20.42 10.29 11.24
C GLU A 181 -19.39 10.54 12.35
N ASN A 182 -18.10 10.65 11.98
CA ASN A 182 -17.07 10.96 12.95
C ASN A 182 -17.32 12.36 13.56
N ARG A 183 -17.46 12.41 14.88
CA ARG A 183 -17.83 13.64 15.61
C ARG A 183 -16.62 14.47 16.00
N ARG A 184 -15.41 13.94 15.83
CA ARG A 184 -14.14 14.60 16.16
C ARG A 184 -13.60 15.36 14.95
N THR A 185 -13.59 14.72 13.79
CA THR A 185 -13.03 15.28 12.56
C THR A 185 -13.99 15.05 11.39
N PRO A 186 -14.31 16.08 10.58
CA PRO A 186 -15.09 15.89 9.35
C PRO A 186 -14.39 14.88 8.43
N ARG A 187 -15.11 13.83 8.03
CA ARG A 187 -14.55 12.68 7.26
C ARG A 187 -13.47 11.89 8.01
N GLY A 188 -13.46 11.97 9.34
CA GLY A 188 -12.63 11.11 10.18
C GLY A 188 -13.01 9.63 10.09
N PRO A 189 -12.25 8.74 10.73
CA PRO A 189 -12.47 7.30 10.65
C PRO A 189 -13.87 6.89 11.15
N VAL A 190 -14.57 6.08 10.36
CA VAL A 190 -15.88 5.49 10.69
C VAL A 190 -15.93 4.07 10.15
N ASP A 191 -16.49 3.14 10.92
CA ASP A 191 -16.76 1.77 10.45
C ASP A 191 -18.24 1.63 10.03
N HIS A 192 -18.46 1.67 8.72
CA HIS A 192 -19.81 1.57 8.13
C HIS A 192 -20.30 0.13 7.95
N ARG A 193 -19.49 -0.88 8.32
CA ARG A 193 -19.88 -2.29 8.17
C ARG A 193 -21.01 -2.64 9.14
N LEU A 194 -21.90 -3.51 8.69
CA LEU A 194 -22.98 -4.10 9.48
C LEU A 194 -22.82 -5.63 9.50
N PRO A 195 -21.87 -6.17 10.27
CA PRO A 195 -21.80 -7.61 10.49
C PRO A 195 -23.09 -8.12 11.15
N LEU A 196 -23.57 -9.27 10.68
CA LEU A 196 -24.76 -9.91 11.21
C LEU A 196 -24.60 -11.43 11.34
N LEU A 197 -25.20 -11.98 12.39
CA LEU A 197 -25.40 -13.40 12.61
C LEU A 197 -26.90 -13.69 12.67
N ALA A 198 -27.35 -14.56 11.77
CA ALA A 198 -28.72 -15.00 11.65
C ALA A 198 -28.86 -16.45 12.13
N VAL A 199 -29.94 -16.70 12.86
CA VAL A 199 -30.32 -18.01 13.38
C VAL A 199 -31.64 -18.42 12.72
N HIS A 200 -31.60 -19.48 11.93
CA HIS A 200 -32.78 -20.08 11.32
C HIS A 200 -33.18 -21.37 12.04
N SER A 201 -34.47 -21.70 12.05
CA SER A 201 -34.93 -23.06 12.31
C SER A 201 -34.66 -23.96 11.09
N PRO A 202 -34.72 -25.29 11.25
CA PRO A 202 -34.49 -26.22 10.14
C PRO A 202 -35.47 -26.06 8.96
N ASP A 203 -36.63 -25.45 9.18
CA ASP A 203 -37.63 -25.13 8.14
C ASP A 203 -37.34 -23.80 7.40
N GLY A 204 -36.25 -23.10 7.73
CA GLY A 204 -35.84 -21.84 7.13
C GLY A 204 -36.43 -20.59 7.79
N THR A 205 -37.23 -20.70 8.86
CA THR A 205 -37.75 -19.52 9.56
C THR A 205 -36.65 -18.78 10.32
N LEU A 206 -36.50 -17.47 10.10
CA LEU A 206 -35.55 -16.62 10.83
C LEU A 206 -36.04 -16.40 12.28
N ARG A 207 -35.30 -16.94 13.26
CA ARG A 207 -35.62 -16.88 14.70
C ARG A 207 -34.83 -15.84 15.46
N SER A 208 -33.66 -15.43 14.98
CA SER A 208 -32.90 -14.33 15.59
C SER A 208 -31.94 -13.72 14.58
N VAL A 209 -31.71 -12.42 14.75
CA VAL A 209 -30.61 -11.71 14.10
C VAL A 209 -29.88 -10.90 15.15
N LEU A 210 -28.57 -11.07 15.23
CA LEU A 210 -27.68 -10.23 16.03
C LEU A 210 -26.82 -9.42 15.07
N VAL A 211 -26.75 -8.10 15.28
CA VAL A 211 -26.00 -7.17 14.43
C VAL A 211 -25.11 -6.27 15.27
N SER A 212 -24.05 -5.71 14.69
CA SER A 212 -23.30 -4.61 15.28
C SER A 212 -23.13 -3.45 14.32
N TYR A 213 -23.25 -2.24 14.85
CA TYR A 213 -22.99 -1.02 14.10
C TYR A 213 -22.19 -0.02 14.95
N ALA A 214 -21.14 0.56 14.37
CA ALA A 214 -20.20 1.42 15.08
C ALA A 214 -20.72 2.88 15.17
N CYS A 215 -21.71 3.10 16.01
CA CYS A 215 -22.32 4.41 16.20
C CYS A 215 -22.86 4.59 17.63
N HIS A 216 -22.71 5.77 18.23
CA HIS A 216 -23.36 6.09 19.49
C HIS A 216 -24.90 6.09 19.39
N CYS A 217 -25.59 5.64 20.45
CA CYS A 217 -27.04 5.77 20.62
C CYS A 217 -27.40 7.06 21.37
N VAL A 218 -27.26 8.20 20.67
CA VAL A 218 -27.35 9.55 21.26
C VAL A 218 -28.31 10.50 20.53
N THR A 219 -29.15 9.99 19.63
CA THR A 219 -30.08 10.84 18.88
C THR A 219 -31.01 11.60 19.83
N LEU A 220 -31.45 10.94 20.91
CA LEU A 220 -32.37 11.46 21.91
C LEU A 220 -31.65 11.91 23.17
N SER A 221 -31.88 13.16 23.58
CA SER A 221 -31.37 13.73 24.84
C SER A 221 -32.46 14.23 25.79
N ASP A 222 -33.73 14.07 25.44
CA ASP A 222 -34.87 14.28 26.35
C ASP A 222 -34.82 13.33 27.56
N ASN A 223 -35.48 13.70 28.66
CA ASN A 223 -35.38 12.94 29.92
C ASN A 223 -36.41 11.78 29.98
N LEU A 224 -36.57 11.03 28.88
CA LEU A 224 -37.50 9.91 28.75
C LEU A 224 -36.74 8.61 28.51
N VAL A 225 -37.26 7.50 29.07
CA VAL A 225 -36.66 6.17 28.87
C VAL A 225 -36.84 5.72 27.41
N SER A 226 -35.75 5.36 26.73
CA SER A 226 -35.75 4.89 25.33
C SER A 226 -34.51 4.08 24.95
N GLY A 227 -34.63 3.18 23.97
CA GLY A 227 -33.50 2.47 23.37
C GLY A 227 -32.78 3.23 22.25
N ASP A 228 -33.14 4.50 22.01
CA ASP A 228 -32.67 5.33 20.88
C ASP A 228 -32.85 4.61 19.52
N TRP A 229 -32.03 4.95 18.51
CA TRP A 229 -32.11 4.31 17.19
C TRP A 229 -31.95 2.78 17.25
N ALA A 230 -31.19 2.23 18.22
CA ALA A 230 -31.04 0.78 18.38
C ALA A 230 -32.35 0.11 18.83
N GLY A 231 -33.09 0.75 19.72
CA GLY A 231 -34.43 0.30 20.12
C GLY A 231 -35.41 0.32 18.96
N TYR A 232 -35.44 1.41 18.18
CA TYR A 232 -36.26 1.47 16.97
C TYR A 232 -35.84 0.44 15.92
N ALA A 233 -34.53 0.24 15.70
CA ALA A 233 -34.04 -0.79 14.80
C ALA A 233 -34.55 -2.18 15.19
N ALA A 234 -34.53 -2.50 16.49
CA ALA A 234 -35.09 -3.75 17.00
C ALA A 234 -36.61 -3.83 16.72
N GLU A 235 -37.39 -2.77 16.94
CA GLU A 235 -38.82 -2.76 16.62
C GLU A 235 -39.11 -2.93 15.13
N HIS A 236 -38.34 -2.27 14.25
CA HIS A 236 -38.47 -2.42 12.80
C HIS A 236 -38.13 -3.84 12.36
N LEU A 237 -37.04 -4.42 12.87
CA LEU A 237 -36.68 -5.82 12.59
C LEU A 237 -37.74 -6.81 13.08
N GLN A 238 -38.31 -6.58 14.26
CA GLN A 238 -39.40 -7.41 14.79
C GLN A 238 -40.65 -7.31 13.91
N ARG A 239 -40.94 -6.14 13.34
CA ARG A 239 -42.05 -5.94 12.38
C ARG A 239 -41.78 -6.62 11.03
N LEU A 240 -40.56 -6.55 10.52
CA LEU A 240 -40.15 -7.22 9.28
C LEU A 240 -40.14 -8.74 9.42
N TYR A 241 -39.74 -9.24 10.58
CA TYR A 241 -39.63 -10.66 10.89
C TYR A 241 -40.34 -10.98 12.22
N PRO A 242 -41.67 -11.23 12.23
CA PRO A 242 -42.45 -11.40 13.46
C PRO A 242 -42.01 -12.53 14.39
N SER A 243 -41.34 -13.55 13.87
CA SER A 243 -40.81 -14.69 14.65
C SER A 243 -39.33 -14.55 15.03
N CYS A 244 -38.68 -13.45 14.61
CA CYS A 244 -37.27 -13.20 14.85
C CYS A 244 -37.08 -12.39 16.13
N GLN A 245 -36.12 -12.76 16.98
CA GLN A 245 -35.61 -11.92 18.06
C GLN A 245 -34.47 -11.03 17.52
N PRO A 246 -34.68 -9.71 17.41
CA PRO A 246 -33.64 -8.78 16.97
C PRO A 246 -32.72 -8.41 18.13
N MET A 247 -31.41 -8.43 17.90
CA MET A 247 -30.40 -8.11 18.90
C MET A 247 -29.41 -7.11 18.30
N ILE A 248 -29.19 -5.99 18.98
CA ILE A 248 -28.31 -4.91 18.51
C ILE A 248 -27.14 -4.78 19.47
N ALA A 249 -25.93 -4.86 18.95
CA ALA A 249 -24.70 -4.50 19.64
C ALA A 249 -24.09 -3.25 18.98
N ILE A 250 -23.19 -2.57 19.69
CA ILE A 250 -22.51 -1.39 19.16
C ILE A 250 -21.05 -1.76 18.87
N GLY A 251 -20.57 -1.35 17.70
CA GLY A 251 -19.18 -1.53 17.27
C GLY A 251 -18.26 -0.47 17.85
N CYS A 252 -17.03 -0.39 17.32
CA CYS A 252 -16.08 0.66 17.70
C CYS A 252 -16.50 2.03 17.15
N GLY A 253 -17.47 2.67 17.78
CA GLY A 253 -18.07 3.94 17.34
C GLY A 253 -17.98 5.04 18.39
N ALA A 254 -17.01 4.97 19.30
CA ALA A 254 -16.93 5.92 20.41
C ALA A 254 -16.71 7.37 19.96
N ASP A 255 -16.08 7.57 18.81
CA ASP A 255 -15.88 8.85 18.14
C ASP A 255 -16.84 9.09 16.98
N ALA A 256 -17.92 8.30 16.87
CA ALA A 256 -18.94 8.42 15.83
C ALA A 256 -20.34 8.66 16.44
N ASN A 257 -21.02 9.69 15.94
CA ASN A 257 -22.41 9.98 16.27
C ASN A 257 -23.32 9.62 15.07
N PRO A 258 -24.63 9.43 15.28
CA PRO A 258 -25.56 9.33 14.17
C PRO A 258 -25.61 10.66 13.42
N ARG A 259 -25.96 10.63 12.14
CA ARG A 259 -26.12 11.82 11.30
C ARG A 259 -27.01 12.86 12.00
N GLY A 260 -26.47 14.07 12.16
CA GLY A 260 -27.13 15.16 12.90
C GLY A 260 -26.85 15.18 14.41
N GLY A 261 -26.20 14.15 14.96
CA GLY A 261 -25.73 14.12 16.34
C GLY A 261 -26.84 13.97 17.37
N VAL A 262 -26.79 14.81 18.41
CA VAL A 262 -27.75 14.83 19.50
C VAL A 262 -28.88 15.80 19.16
N LEU A 263 -30.11 15.30 19.04
CA LEU A 263 -31.23 16.02 18.45
C LEU A 263 -32.43 16.23 19.39
N GLY A 264 -32.23 16.15 20.71
CA GLY A 264 -33.30 16.46 21.67
C GLY A 264 -34.37 15.38 21.74
N ASP A 265 -35.61 15.70 21.38
CA ASP A 265 -36.78 14.81 21.43
C ASP A 265 -37.20 14.25 20.05
N ARG A 266 -36.32 14.37 19.06
CA ARG A 266 -36.53 13.96 17.65
C ARG A 266 -36.57 12.43 17.45
N ALA A 267 -37.59 11.82 18.05
CA ALA A 267 -37.91 10.40 17.94
C ALA A 267 -38.15 9.95 16.50
N ASP A 268 -38.65 10.84 15.65
CA ASP A 268 -38.80 10.61 14.20
C ASP A 268 -37.46 10.35 13.51
N VAL A 269 -36.38 11.04 13.92
CA VAL A 269 -35.05 10.80 13.38
C VAL A 269 -34.50 9.48 13.90
N ALA A 270 -34.59 9.22 15.21
CA ALA A 270 -34.16 7.94 15.79
C ALA A 270 -34.88 6.74 15.15
N ASP A 271 -36.19 6.88 14.88
CA ASP A 271 -36.98 5.88 14.17
C ASP A 271 -36.50 5.68 12.72
N SER A 272 -36.25 6.77 11.98
CA SER A 272 -35.73 6.71 10.61
C SER A 272 -34.36 6.04 10.52
N LEU A 273 -33.46 6.31 11.47
CA LEU A 273 -32.14 5.66 11.53
C LEU A 273 -32.28 4.17 11.86
N GLY A 274 -33.19 3.84 12.79
CA GLY A 274 -33.52 2.44 13.08
C GLY A 274 -34.09 1.70 11.88
N LEU A 275 -34.91 2.36 11.07
CA LEU A 275 -35.43 1.82 9.81
C LEU A 275 -34.33 1.59 8.78
N GLU A 276 -33.39 2.54 8.61
CA GLU A 276 -32.24 2.40 7.71
C GLU A 276 -31.42 1.14 8.04
N LEU A 277 -31.13 0.92 9.34
CA LEU A 277 -30.44 -0.29 9.78
C LEU A 277 -31.26 -1.55 9.49
N ALA A 278 -32.55 -1.56 9.81
CA ALA A 278 -33.41 -2.71 9.58
C ALA A 278 -33.53 -3.09 8.08
N GLN A 279 -33.55 -2.09 7.20
CA GLN A 279 -33.51 -2.28 5.75
C GLN A 279 -32.18 -2.86 5.28
N ALA A 280 -31.05 -2.40 5.84
CA ALA A 280 -29.74 -2.96 5.53
C ALA A 280 -29.65 -4.44 5.94
N VAL A 281 -30.18 -4.80 7.12
CA VAL A 281 -30.28 -6.21 7.54
C VAL A 281 -31.12 -7.02 6.56
N GLN A 282 -32.31 -6.53 6.19
CA GLN A 282 -33.18 -7.21 5.23
C GLN A 282 -32.45 -7.46 3.90
N LYS A 283 -31.76 -6.44 3.37
CA LYS A 283 -30.98 -6.53 2.13
C LYS A 283 -29.88 -7.59 2.24
N THR A 284 -29.13 -7.61 3.33
CA THR A 284 -28.04 -8.59 3.51
C THR A 284 -28.57 -10.01 3.68
N VAL A 285 -29.66 -10.21 4.43
CA VAL A 285 -30.31 -11.54 4.55
C VAL A 285 -30.81 -12.02 3.17
N GLN A 286 -31.41 -11.14 2.37
CA GLN A 286 -31.91 -11.46 1.03
C GLN A 286 -30.79 -11.76 0.01
N ALA A 287 -29.62 -11.13 0.16
CA ALA A 287 -28.46 -11.37 -0.68
C ALA A 287 -27.83 -12.77 -0.49
N GLY A 288 -28.18 -13.46 0.60
CA GLY A 288 -27.64 -14.77 0.96
C GLY A 288 -26.56 -14.68 2.03
N LEU A 289 -26.57 -15.65 2.95
CA LEU A 289 -25.66 -15.70 4.11
C LEU A 289 -24.78 -16.96 4.07
N GLN A 290 -23.60 -16.87 4.67
CA GLN A 290 -22.69 -18.00 4.80
C GLN A 290 -23.06 -18.85 6.02
N THR A 291 -23.26 -20.16 5.82
CA THR A 291 -23.66 -21.08 6.91
C THR A 291 -22.48 -21.44 7.81
N ILE A 292 -22.73 -21.53 9.11
CA ILE A 292 -21.79 -21.95 10.16
C ILE A 292 -22.13 -23.38 10.57
N ALA A 293 -21.17 -24.30 10.42
CA ALA A 293 -21.34 -25.71 10.80
C ALA A 293 -20.60 -26.09 12.10
N ALA A 294 -19.58 -25.30 12.46
CA ALA A 294 -18.71 -25.57 13.60
C ALA A 294 -19.29 -25.04 14.93
N VAL A 295 -18.81 -25.63 16.02
CA VAL A 295 -19.20 -25.25 17.40
C VAL A 295 -18.40 -24.01 17.81
N PRO A 296 -19.05 -22.97 18.36
CA PRO A 296 -18.36 -21.76 18.77
C PRO A 296 -17.34 -22.06 19.87
N ARG A 297 -16.16 -21.42 19.78
CA ARG A 297 -15.08 -21.52 20.76
C ARG A 297 -14.72 -20.14 21.27
N SER A 298 -14.78 -19.97 22.58
CA SER A 298 -14.51 -18.67 23.20
C SER A 298 -13.16 -18.62 23.88
N THR A 299 -12.60 -17.42 23.97
CA THR A 299 -11.43 -17.12 24.80
C THR A 299 -11.66 -15.79 25.49
N LEU A 300 -11.18 -15.66 26.72
CA LEU A 300 -11.25 -14.44 27.51
C LEU A 300 -9.90 -14.20 28.19
N GLU A 301 -9.38 -12.99 28.03
CA GLU A 301 -8.15 -12.53 28.68
C GLU A 301 -8.45 -11.22 29.41
N HIS A 302 -7.89 -11.01 30.61
CA HIS A 302 -7.89 -9.70 31.24
C HIS A 302 -6.51 -9.07 31.07
N ILE A 303 -6.47 -7.85 30.52
CA ILE A 303 -5.25 -7.06 30.37
C ILE A 303 -5.33 -5.81 31.27
N SER A 304 -4.20 -5.37 31.82
CA SER A 304 -4.12 -4.15 32.63
C SER A 304 -3.72 -2.96 31.76
N LEU A 305 -4.65 -2.04 31.50
CA LEU A 305 -4.37 -0.80 30.77
C LEU A 305 -3.85 0.27 31.73
N LYS A 306 -2.67 0.84 31.44
CA LYS A 306 -2.01 1.81 32.32
C LYS A 306 -2.60 3.22 32.17
N LEU A 307 -2.62 3.96 33.27
CA LEU A 307 -2.88 5.39 33.29
C LEU A 307 -1.57 6.17 33.21
N ALA A 308 -1.63 7.38 32.64
CA ALA A 308 -0.56 8.36 32.72
C ALA A 308 -0.29 8.74 34.19
N PRO A 309 0.88 9.35 34.50
CA PRO A 309 1.20 9.77 35.86
C PRO A 309 0.05 10.55 36.51
N LEU A 310 -0.41 10.04 37.66
CA LEU A 310 -1.56 10.61 38.36
C LEU A 310 -1.22 11.98 38.96
N PRO A 311 -2.21 12.87 39.08
CA PRO A 311 -2.04 14.12 39.81
C PRO A 311 -1.58 13.89 41.25
N ASP A 312 -0.68 14.74 41.73
CA ASP A 312 -0.31 14.75 43.15
C ASP A 312 -1.42 15.37 44.02
N ARG A 313 -1.24 15.28 45.34
CA ARG A 313 -2.23 15.79 46.30
C ARG A 313 -2.51 17.29 46.13
N SER A 314 -1.49 18.10 45.86
CA SER A 314 -1.63 19.56 45.71
C SER A 314 -2.44 19.92 44.47
N GLU A 315 -2.22 19.17 43.38
CA GLU A 315 -2.96 19.30 42.14
C GLU A 315 -4.42 18.85 42.30
N TRP A 316 -4.68 17.78 43.06
CA TRP A 316 -6.04 17.39 43.42
C TRP A 316 -6.76 18.45 44.26
N GLU A 317 -6.11 19.02 45.27
CA GLU A 317 -6.65 20.11 46.10
C GLU A 317 -6.96 21.34 45.25
N ARG A 318 -6.10 21.68 44.29
CA ARG A 318 -6.35 22.76 43.32
C ARG A 318 -7.56 22.47 42.44
N ARG A 319 -7.64 21.29 41.82
CA ARG A 319 -8.78 20.90 40.97
C ARG A 319 -10.10 20.91 41.75
N ALA A 320 -10.07 20.49 43.01
CA ALA A 320 -11.23 20.45 43.90
C ALA A 320 -11.86 21.81 44.20
N THR A 321 -11.21 22.93 43.85
CA THR A 321 -11.79 24.29 43.96
C THR A 321 -12.80 24.61 42.87
N ALA A 322 -12.80 23.87 41.75
CA ALA A 322 -13.73 24.11 40.65
C ALA A 322 -15.17 23.68 41.01
N ASP A 323 -16.15 24.42 40.48
CA ASP A 323 -17.59 24.12 40.64
C ASP A 323 -18.17 23.43 39.40
N ASN A 324 -17.46 22.42 38.90
CA ASN A 324 -17.85 21.63 37.74
C ASN A 324 -17.47 20.15 37.93
N ALA A 325 -17.65 19.32 36.89
CA ALA A 325 -17.36 17.89 36.97
C ALA A 325 -15.90 17.59 37.36
N VAL A 326 -14.94 18.40 36.92
CA VAL A 326 -13.53 18.26 37.29
C VAL A 326 -13.35 18.44 38.80
N GLY A 327 -13.97 19.48 39.37
CA GLY A 327 -13.88 19.73 40.81
C GLY A 327 -14.59 18.69 41.66
N HIS A 328 -15.76 18.20 41.21
CA HIS A 328 -16.44 17.09 41.88
C HIS A 328 -15.61 15.80 41.85
N HIS A 329 -15.08 15.43 40.69
CA HIS A 329 -14.19 14.29 40.53
C HIS A 329 -12.95 14.40 41.44
N ALA A 330 -12.30 15.56 41.50
CA ALA A 330 -11.17 15.79 42.38
C ALA A 330 -11.51 15.62 43.87
N ARG A 331 -12.69 16.11 44.31
CA ARG A 331 -13.19 15.89 45.68
C ARG A 331 -13.42 14.40 45.98
N VAL A 332 -13.92 13.63 45.02
CA VAL A 332 -14.06 12.17 45.14
C VAL A 332 -12.70 11.49 45.29
N GLN A 333 -11.70 11.85 44.49
CA GLN A 333 -10.35 11.27 44.61
C GLN A 333 -9.66 11.65 45.93
N LEU A 334 -9.80 12.90 46.40
CA LEU A 334 -9.29 13.34 47.71
C LEU A 334 -9.96 12.57 48.86
N GLN A 335 -11.26 12.30 48.76
CA GLN A 335 -11.97 11.51 49.77
C GLN A 335 -11.45 10.07 49.84
N ARG A 336 -11.14 9.44 48.68
CA ARG A 336 -10.51 8.11 48.64
C ARG A 336 -9.13 8.10 49.29
N LEU A 337 -8.29 9.09 48.96
CA LEU A 337 -6.97 9.25 49.55
C LEU A 337 -7.06 9.47 51.06
N ALA A 338 -8.02 10.28 51.54
CA ALA A 338 -8.26 10.51 52.97
C ALA A 338 -8.74 9.25 53.70
N ALA A 339 -9.46 8.36 53.01
CA ALA A 339 -9.87 7.05 53.52
C ALA A 339 -8.76 5.99 53.45
N GLY A 340 -7.54 6.35 53.02
CA GLY A 340 -6.42 5.42 52.89
C GLY A 340 -6.53 4.46 51.69
N THR A 341 -7.43 4.73 50.74
CA THR A 341 -7.58 3.93 49.52
C THR A 341 -6.66 4.48 48.43
N PRO A 342 -5.69 3.70 47.92
CA PRO A 342 -4.83 4.15 46.83
C PRO A 342 -5.63 4.35 45.54
N LEU A 343 -5.24 5.34 44.73
CA LEU A 343 -5.84 5.55 43.41
C LEU A 343 -5.26 4.53 42.42
N PRO A 344 -6.09 3.90 41.56
CA PRO A 344 -5.59 2.95 40.58
C PRO A 344 -4.67 3.63 39.58
N THR A 345 -3.53 3.01 39.26
CA THR A 345 -2.61 3.43 38.20
C THR A 345 -2.76 2.62 36.91
N GLU A 346 -3.58 1.58 36.97
CA GLU A 346 -3.96 0.74 35.83
C GLU A 346 -5.39 0.24 36.04
N ILE A 347 -6.09 -0.07 34.95
CA ILE A 347 -7.46 -0.57 34.95
C ILE A 347 -7.46 -1.93 34.22
N PRO A 348 -7.85 -3.04 34.90
CA PRO A 348 -8.01 -4.32 34.23
C PRO A 348 -9.25 -4.29 33.34
N VAL A 349 -9.12 -4.79 32.11
CA VAL A 349 -10.22 -4.85 31.16
C VAL A 349 -10.31 -6.23 30.48
N PRO A 350 -11.53 -6.78 30.31
CA PRO A 350 -11.75 -8.07 29.66
C PRO A 350 -11.76 -7.95 28.13
N ILE A 351 -10.92 -8.73 27.46
CA ILE A 351 -10.92 -8.92 26.00
C ILE A 351 -11.39 -10.34 25.70
N GLN A 352 -12.48 -10.47 24.97
CA GLN A 352 -13.08 -11.76 24.66
C GLN A 352 -13.21 -11.94 23.15
N THR A 353 -13.01 -13.16 22.70
CA THR A 353 -13.28 -13.56 21.31
C THR A 353 -14.14 -14.82 21.28
N ILE A 354 -14.93 -14.96 20.21
CA ILE A 354 -15.70 -16.17 19.91
C ILE A 354 -15.45 -16.54 18.45
N ARG A 355 -14.75 -17.65 18.22
CA ARG A 355 -14.53 -18.21 16.88
C ARG A 355 -15.65 -19.17 16.53
N PHE A 356 -16.30 -18.94 15.40
CA PHE A 356 -17.34 -19.85 14.91
C PHE A 356 -16.77 -20.88 13.94
N ASP A 357 -15.82 -20.47 13.11
CA ASP A 357 -15.00 -21.34 12.26
C ASP A 357 -13.63 -20.66 12.00
N ASP A 358 -12.91 -21.11 10.96
CA ASP A 358 -11.60 -20.53 10.58
C ASP A 358 -11.72 -19.23 9.77
N ARG A 359 -12.94 -18.83 9.39
CA ARG A 359 -13.23 -17.65 8.57
C ARG A 359 -13.93 -16.55 9.36
N MET A 360 -14.66 -16.86 10.43
CA MET A 360 -15.50 -15.90 11.15
C MET A 360 -15.25 -15.94 12.65
N ALA A 361 -15.01 -14.75 13.21
CA ALA A 361 -14.86 -14.55 14.63
C ALA A 361 -15.53 -13.26 15.11
N MET A 362 -16.04 -13.30 16.33
CA MET A 362 -16.51 -12.13 17.06
C MET A 362 -15.46 -11.68 18.07
N VAL A 363 -15.27 -10.37 18.18
CA VAL A 363 -14.39 -9.70 19.14
C VAL A 363 -15.22 -8.79 20.03
N PHE A 364 -15.08 -8.93 21.33
CA PHE A 364 -15.80 -8.15 22.34
C PHE A 364 -14.79 -7.29 23.09
N LEU A 365 -14.86 -5.97 22.83
CA LEU A 365 -14.00 -4.97 23.43
C LEU A 365 -14.74 -4.22 24.56
N PRO A 366 -14.04 -3.88 25.65
CA PRO A 366 -14.61 -3.18 26.79
C PRO A 366 -14.70 -1.68 26.53
N GLY A 367 -15.69 -1.04 27.16
CA GLY A 367 -15.83 0.42 27.15
C GLY A 367 -16.13 1.02 25.77
N GLU A 368 -15.89 2.32 25.66
CA GLU A 368 -16.13 3.07 24.43
C GLU A 368 -14.87 3.07 23.55
N ALA A 369 -14.69 2.01 22.76
CA ALA A 369 -13.60 1.91 21.80
C ALA A 369 -13.86 2.74 20.54
N VAL A 370 -12.86 3.51 20.11
CA VAL A 370 -12.90 4.35 18.89
C VAL A 370 -12.72 3.54 17.61
N ALA A 371 -13.15 4.07 16.46
CA ALA A 371 -13.19 3.38 15.17
C ALA A 371 -11.84 2.79 14.71
N ASP A 372 -10.72 3.39 15.12
CA ASP A 372 -9.37 2.93 14.80
C ASP A 372 -9.16 1.45 15.16
N TYR A 373 -9.73 0.98 16.27
CA TYR A 373 -9.59 -0.41 16.71
C TYR A 373 -10.21 -1.38 15.70
N SER A 374 -11.42 -1.09 15.22
CA SER A 374 -12.05 -1.99 14.24
C SER A 374 -11.35 -1.94 12.90
N LEU A 375 -11.03 -0.75 12.42
CA LEU A 375 -10.32 -0.55 11.16
C LEU A 375 -8.93 -1.19 11.16
N ARG A 376 -8.21 -1.14 12.30
CA ARG A 376 -6.90 -1.77 12.47
C ARG A 376 -7.01 -3.29 12.53
N LEU A 377 -7.94 -3.84 13.33
CA LEU A 377 -8.15 -5.29 13.39
C LEU A 377 -8.53 -5.87 12.03
N LEU A 378 -9.40 -5.20 11.27
CA LEU A 378 -9.79 -5.62 9.93
C LEU A 378 -8.62 -5.58 8.93
N ARG A 379 -7.71 -4.62 9.07
CA ARG A 379 -6.52 -4.50 8.24
C ARG A 379 -5.48 -5.57 8.55
N GLU A 380 -5.30 -5.88 9.84
CA GLU A 380 -4.26 -6.80 10.29
C GLU A 380 -4.70 -8.26 10.24
N LEU A 381 -6.01 -8.52 10.25
CA LEU A 381 -6.60 -9.86 10.16
C LEU A 381 -7.48 -10.00 8.90
N PRO A 382 -6.95 -9.76 7.68
CA PRO A 382 -7.76 -9.71 6.46
C PRO A 382 -8.40 -11.06 6.10
N ASP A 383 -7.77 -12.17 6.51
CA ASP A 383 -8.26 -13.53 6.27
C ASP A 383 -9.43 -13.91 7.21
N GLN A 384 -9.73 -13.06 8.21
CA GLN A 384 -10.82 -13.25 9.16
C GLN A 384 -11.95 -12.26 8.86
N SER A 385 -13.15 -12.79 8.69
CA SER A 385 -14.38 -12.02 8.71
C SER A 385 -14.71 -11.65 10.16
N LEU A 386 -14.10 -10.56 10.60
CA LEU A 386 -14.28 -10.08 11.97
C LEU A 386 -15.57 -9.30 12.14
N TRP A 387 -16.21 -9.57 13.26
CA TRP A 387 -17.30 -8.80 13.82
C TRP A 387 -16.88 -8.27 15.19
N ILE A 388 -16.85 -6.95 15.33
CA ILE A 388 -16.39 -6.30 16.55
C ILE A 388 -17.59 -5.64 17.26
N ALA A 389 -17.76 -5.97 18.53
CA ALA A 389 -18.69 -5.35 19.45
C ALA A 389 -17.88 -4.65 20.56
N ALA A 390 -17.97 -3.33 20.64
CA ALA A 390 -17.46 -2.58 21.79
C ALA A 390 -18.49 -2.63 22.93
N TYR A 391 -18.28 -1.82 23.99
CA TYR A 391 -19.22 -1.70 25.11
C TYR A 391 -19.56 -3.05 25.76
N SER A 392 -18.59 -3.97 25.75
CA SER A 392 -18.80 -5.37 26.10
C SER A 392 -18.09 -5.74 27.39
N ASN A 393 -18.78 -6.45 28.28
CA ASN A 393 -18.30 -7.02 29.55
C ASN A 393 -17.79 -6.05 30.62
N ALA A 394 -17.30 -4.86 30.27
CA ALA A 394 -16.84 -3.84 31.20
C ALA A 394 -17.10 -2.42 30.67
N CYS A 395 -17.16 -1.44 31.58
CA CYS A 395 -17.38 -0.03 31.27
C CYS A 395 -16.25 0.87 31.85
N PRO A 396 -15.00 0.73 31.37
CA PRO A 396 -13.87 1.57 31.79
C PRO A 396 -13.89 2.98 31.16
N GLY A 397 -15.03 3.48 30.70
CA GLY A 397 -15.12 4.72 29.93
C GLY A 397 -14.55 4.60 28.51
N TYR A 398 -14.06 5.72 27.98
CA TYR A 398 -13.47 5.79 26.64
C TYR A 398 -12.15 5.02 26.56
N VAL A 399 -11.97 4.27 25.48
CA VAL A 399 -10.73 3.57 25.15
C VAL A 399 -10.19 4.18 23.85
N PRO A 400 -9.30 5.20 23.95
CA PRO A 400 -8.77 5.90 22.78
C PRO A 400 -7.72 5.05 22.04
N SER A 401 -7.53 5.31 20.75
CA SER A 401 -6.35 4.87 19.98
C SER A 401 -5.15 5.77 20.28
N GLU A 402 -3.95 5.39 19.82
CA GLU A 402 -2.76 6.26 19.92
C GLU A 402 -3.00 7.59 19.22
N ARG A 403 -3.69 7.58 18.06
CA ARG A 403 -4.11 8.79 17.36
C ARG A 403 -5.00 9.66 18.24
N VAL A 404 -6.08 9.11 18.80
CA VAL A 404 -7.03 9.86 19.63
C VAL A 404 -6.41 10.34 20.94
N LEU A 405 -5.48 9.58 21.52
CA LEU A 405 -4.68 10.01 22.66
C LEU A 405 -3.83 11.23 22.34
N GLN A 406 -3.13 11.22 21.20
CA GLN A 406 -2.27 12.33 20.77
C GLN A 406 -3.08 13.58 20.46
N GLU A 407 -4.25 13.42 19.81
CA GLU A 407 -5.19 14.52 19.54
C GLU A 407 -5.77 15.10 20.85
N GLY A 408 -5.92 14.30 21.89
CA GLY A 408 -6.57 14.68 23.14
C GLY A 408 -8.08 14.92 22.97
N GLY A 409 -8.63 15.88 23.71
CA GLY A 409 -10.07 16.19 23.70
C GLY A 409 -10.92 15.27 24.57
N TYR A 410 -12.20 15.06 24.20
CA TYR A 410 -13.16 14.32 25.02
C TYR A 410 -12.76 12.85 25.19
N GLU A 411 -12.73 12.10 24.08
CA GLU A 411 -12.36 10.69 24.01
C GLU A 411 -10.88 10.44 24.34
N GLY A 412 -10.01 11.41 24.00
CA GLY A 412 -8.57 11.32 24.22
C GLY A 412 -8.10 11.52 25.67
N GLY A 413 -9.01 11.85 26.60
CA GLY A 413 -8.67 11.81 28.03
C GLY A 413 -9.50 12.69 28.95
N SER A 414 -10.17 13.74 28.46
CA SER A 414 -10.95 14.60 29.37
C SER A 414 -12.24 13.95 29.87
N ALA A 415 -12.76 12.92 29.19
CA ALA A 415 -13.94 12.18 29.62
C ALA A 415 -13.72 11.30 30.87
N THR A 416 -12.47 11.04 31.26
CA THR A 416 -12.10 10.26 32.45
C THR A 416 -12.77 10.76 33.74
N VAL A 417 -13.02 12.07 33.82
CA VAL A 417 -13.68 12.71 34.97
C VAL A 417 -15.12 12.25 35.19
N TYR A 418 -15.82 11.78 34.15
CA TYR A 418 -17.20 11.29 34.22
C TYR A 418 -17.29 9.80 34.54
N TYR A 419 -16.20 9.07 34.28
CA TYR A 419 -16.05 7.64 34.54
C TYR A 419 -15.31 7.32 35.83
N ASP A 420 -15.02 8.32 36.65
CA ASP A 420 -14.33 8.17 37.94
C ASP A 420 -12.93 7.55 37.80
N ILE A 421 -12.23 7.92 36.73
CA ILE A 421 -10.88 7.46 36.41
C ILE A 421 -9.88 8.56 36.81
N PRO A 422 -8.86 8.27 37.64
CA PRO A 422 -8.03 9.28 38.27
C PRO A 422 -7.04 9.99 37.32
N GLY A 423 -6.90 9.54 36.07
CA GLY A 423 -6.03 10.16 35.08
C GLY A 423 -6.33 9.67 33.65
N PRO A 424 -5.77 10.33 32.63
CA PRO A 424 -5.85 9.83 31.24
C PRO A 424 -5.08 8.53 31.08
N TRP A 425 -5.36 7.80 30.00
CA TRP A 425 -4.60 6.59 29.66
C TRP A 425 -3.15 6.91 29.29
N ALA A 426 -2.25 5.97 29.55
CA ALA A 426 -0.88 6.04 29.06
C ALA A 426 -0.79 5.56 27.60
N PRO A 427 0.17 6.07 26.81
CA PRO A 427 0.48 5.52 25.48
C PRO A 427 0.80 4.02 25.52
N GLY A 428 0.54 3.34 24.40
CA GLY A 428 0.75 1.91 24.20
C GLY A 428 -0.47 1.03 24.50
N LEU A 429 -1.62 1.59 24.89
CA LEU A 429 -2.82 0.78 25.15
C LEU A 429 -3.38 0.15 23.88
N GLU A 430 -3.26 0.84 22.74
CA GLU A 430 -3.85 0.37 21.49
C GLU A 430 -3.18 -0.94 21.08
N GLU A 431 -1.85 -0.98 21.19
CA GLU A 431 -1.04 -2.14 20.88
C GLU A 431 -1.34 -3.33 21.80
N GLN A 432 -1.56 -3.08 23.09
CA GLN A 432 -1.90 -4.14 24.06
C GLN A 432 -3.24 -4.79 23.72
N LEU A 433 -4.24 -3.99 23.37
CA LEU A 433 -5.57 -4.44 22.97
C LEU A 433 -5.53 -5.28 21.70
N ILE A 434 -4.91 -4.77 20.63
CA ILE A 434 -4.83 -5.50 19.36
C ILE A 434 -4.05 -6.81 19.54
N SER A 435 -2.95 -6.78 20.29
CA SER A 435 -2.17 -7.99 20.59
C SER A 435 -2.96 -9.03 21.37
N ALA A 436 -3.82 -8.62 22.31
CA ALA A 436 -4.68 -9.53 23.06
C ALA A 436 -5.70 -10.21 22.13
N VAL A 437 -6.38 -9.46 21.26
CA VAL A 437 -7.30 -10.03 20.26
C VAL A 437 -6.57 -11.02 19.35
N GLY A 438 -5.40 -10.62 18.86
CA GLY A 438 -4.55 -11.41 18.01
C GLY A 438 -4.11 -12.76 18.59
N ARG A 439 -3.64 -12.76 19.85
CA ARG A 439 -3.30 -13.99 20.59
C ARG A 439 -4.46 -14.98 20.64
N GLN A 440 -5.68 -14.48 20.83
CA GLN A 440 -6.87 -15.32 20.95
C GLN A 440 -7.34 -15.89 19.61
N LEU A 441 -7.21 -15.14 18.51
CA LEU A 441 -7.75 -15.57 17.22
C LEU A 441 -6.83 -16.47 16.41
N ILE A 442 -5.52 -16.23 16.44
CA ILE A 442 -4.58 -16.84 15.47
C ILE A 442 -3.44 -17.61 16.17
N GLY A 443 -3.46 -17.70 17.49
CA GLY A 443 -2.43 -18.38 18.28
C GLY A 443 -1.09 -17.62 18.26
N PRO A 444 -0.01 -18.21 18.80
CA PRO A 444 1.33 -17.60 18.85
C PRO A 444 1.81 -17.10 17.47
N SER A 445 1.30 -17.71 16.40
CA SER A 445 1.44 -17.31 14.98
C SER A 445 1.13 -15.83 14.70
N PHE A 446 0.22 -15.18 15.44
CA PHE A 446 -0.09 -13.75 15.25
C PHE A 446 0.89 -12.82 15.96
N GLN A 447 1.47 -13.25 17.08
CA GLN A 447 2.72 -12.67 17.56
C GLN A 447 3.87 -12.93 16.59
N THR A 448 3.73 -13.86 15.64
CA THR A 448 4.73 -14.12 14.59
C THR A 448 4.42 -13.36 13.28
N ALA A 449 3.16 -13.00 13.02
CA ALA A 449 2.71 -12.21 11.86
C ALA A 449 2.89 -10.70 12.08
N ARG A 450 2.65 -10.20 13.30
CA ARG A 450 3.38 -9.04 13.82
C ARG A 450 4.66 -9.58 14.39
N SER A 451 5.64 -9.94 13.55
CA SER A 451 6.84 -10.61 14.02
C SER A 451 7.30 -9.97 15.34
N SER A 452 7.17 -10.70 16.45
CA SER A 452 8.25 -10.72 17.42
C SER A 452 9.38 -11.27 16.60
N LEU A 453 9.99 -10.36 15.84
CA LEU A 453 11.08 -10.64 14.96
C LEU A 453 12.00 -11.48 15.81
N ASP A 454 12.16 -12.74 15.43
CA ASP A 454 13.08 -13.57 16.16
C ASP A 454 14.45 -13.00 15.83
N THR A 455 14.92 -12.09 16.69
CA THR A 455 16.15 -11.35 16.42
C THR A 455 17.31 -12.33 16.32
N THR A 456 17.20 -13.54 16.87
CA THR A 456 18.21 -14.59 16.67
C THR A 456 18.35 -14.98 15.19
N ARG A 457 17.26 -14.91 14.41
CA ARG A 457 17.21 -15.17 12.97
C ARG A 457 17.50 -13.95 12.09
N THR A 458 17.84 -12.82 12.72
CA THR A 458 18.32 -11.58 12.07
C THR A 458 19.65 -11.10 12.66
N GLY A 459 20.46 -12.03 13.17
CA GLY A 459 21.80 -11.72 13.72
C GLY A 459 21.78 -10.79 14.94
N GLY A 460 20.67 -10.75 15.68
CA GLY A 460 20.41 -9.88 16.83
C GLY A 460 19.87 -8.50 16.47
N THR A 461 19.64 -8.19 15.19
CA THR A 461 19.22 -6.85 14.74
C THR A 461 17.71 -6.75 14.59
N ALA A 462 17.11 -5.68 15.13
CA ALA A 462 15.68 -5.39 14.98
C ALA A 462 15.47 -4.32 13.90
N PRO A 463 14.32 -4.32 13.20
CA PRO A 463 13.95 -3.22 12.33
C PRO A 463 13.79 -1.94 13.14
N LEU A 464 14.28 -0.84 12.61
CA LEU A 464 14.04 0.50 13.14
C LEU A 464 12.62 0.97 12.78
N ASP A 465 12.05 1.84 13.59
CA ASP A 465 10.85 2.60 13.18
C ASP A 465 11.19 3.58 12.04
N PRO A 466 10.21 4.11 11.28
CA PRO A 466 10.49 4.99 10.15
C PRO A 466 11.33 6.23 10.46
N GLN A 467 11.16 6.84 11.64
CA GLN A 467 11.91 8.04 11.99
C GLN A 467 13.35 7.70 12.40
N GLN A 468 13.55 6.58 13.10
CA GLN A 468 14.88 6.05 13.40
C GLN A 468 15.62 5.62 12.13
N ALA A 469 14.94 4.95 11.19
CA ALA A 469 15.49 4.58 9.89
C ALA A 469 15.90 5.83 9.11
N LEU A 470 15.07 6.88 9.06
CA LEU A 470 15.41 8.16 8.46
C LEU A 470 16.67 8.78 9.09
N GLN A 471 16.78 8.77 10.42
CA GLN A 471 17.97 9.27 11.14
C GLN A 471 19.23 8.45 10.89
N SER A 472 19.09 7.18 10.48
CA SER A 472 20.21 6.30 10.14
C SER A 472 20.85 6.60 8.78
N LEU A 473 20.13 7.36 7.92
CA LEU A 473 20.60 7.75 6.60
C LEU A 473 21.70 8.83 6.68
N GLN A 474 22.68 8.70 5.79
CA GLN A 474 23.71 9.68 5.50
C GLN A 474 23.63 10.05 4.03
N THR A 475 23.34 11.30 3.74
CA THR A 475 23.29 11.87 2.39
C THR A 475 24.63 12.52 2.02
N ALA A 476 24.85 12.75 0.72
CA ALA A 476 25.93 13.61 0.25
C ALA A 476 25.82 15.05 0.84
N PRO A 477 26.93 15.80 0.92
CA PRO A 477 26.96 17.11 1.56
C PRO A 477 25.99 18.10 0.92
N GLY A 478 25.24 18.83 1.75
CA GLY A 478 24.26 19.83 1.29
C GLY A 478 22.88 19.28 0.98
N LEU A 479 22.70 17.95 0.97
CA LEU A 479 21.41 17.29 0.80
C LEU A 479 20.79 16.90 2.14
N ILE A 480 19.47 16.68 2.12
CA ILE A 480 18.71 16.08 3.22
C ILE A 480 17.78 14.99 2.67
N ALA A 481 17.48 14.02 3.53
CA ALA A 481 16.46 13.00 3.29
C ALA A 481 15.20 13.34 4.08
N GLU A 482 14.04 13.11 3.49
CA GLU A 482 12.73 13.25 4.12
C GLU A 482 11.89 12.01 3.82
N LEU A 483 11.08 11.58 4.79
CA LEU A 483 10.18 10.45 4.62
C LEU A 483 8.94 10.90 3.83
N VAL A 484 8.63 10.23 2.72
CA VAL A 484 7.46 10.49 1.87
C VAL A 484 6.29 9.59 2.27
N ALA A 485 6.58 8.30 2.45
CA ALA A 485 5.62 7.29 2.85
C ALA A 485 6.34 6.14 3.58
N ALA A 486 5.65 5.52 4.52
CA ALA A 486 6.09 4.33 5.24
C ALA A 486 4.88 3.47 5.60
N GLU A 487 5.09 2.39 6.32
CA GLU A 487 4.01 1.58 6.88
C GLU A 487 3.09 2.45 7.76
N PRO A 488 1.76 2.24 7.72
CA PRO A 488 1.02 1.21 6.97
C PRO A 488 0.60 1.62 5.55
N LEU A 489 1.05 2.77 5.04
CA LEU A 489 0.65 3.26 3.70
C LEU A 489 1.22 2.39 2.58
N ILE A 490 2.35 1.74 2.81
CA ILE A 490 3.04 0.86 1.86
C ILE A 490 3.72 -0.31 2.55
N GLN A 491 3.96 -1.38 1.81
CA GLN A 491 4.71 -2.58 2.22
C GLN A 491 5.49 -3.13 1.02
N SER A 492 6.76 -3.46 1.21
CA SER A 492 7.62 -4.09 0.21
C SER A 492 7.62 -3.38 -1.15
N PRO A 493 7.68 -2.04 -1.21
CA PRO A 493 7.61 -1.32 -2.46
C PRO A 493 8.86 -1.63 -3.31
N VAL A 494 8.68 -1.80 -4.61
CA VAL A 494 9.78 -2.09 -5.54
C VAL A 494 9.80 -1.20 -6.78
N ALA A 495 8.69 -0.55 -7.10
CA ALA A 495 8.63 0.45 -8.15
C ALA A 495 7.54 1.48 -7.87
N VAL A 496 7.78 2.72 -8.30
CA VAL A 496 6.79 3.80 -8.32
C VAL A 496 6.68 4.45 -9.69
N THR A 497 5.49 4.99 -9.97
CA THR A 497 5.22 5.88 -11.11
C THR A 497 4.31 7.02 -10.67
N PHE A 498 4.40 8.16 -11.36
CA PHE A 498 3.65 9.37 -11.05
C PHE A 498 2.50 9.53 -12.04
N GLY A 499 1.29 9.76 -11.52
CA GLY A 499 0.13 10.09 -12.33
C GLY A 499 0.11 11.57 -12.72
N PRO A 500 -0.49 11.92 -13.88
CA PRO A 500 -0.72 13.32 -14.24
C PRO A 500 -1.68 14.03 -13.28
N ASP A 501 -2.45 13.28 -12.48
CA ASP A 501 -3.35 13.78 -11.44
C ASP A 501 -2.63 14.11 -10.11
N GLY A 502 -1.31 13.90 -10.04
CA GLY A 502 -0.51 14.07 -8.83
C GLY A 502 -0.49 12.86 -7.90
N CYS A 503 -1.22 11.77 -8.21
CA CYS A 503 -1.15 10.55 -7.43
C CYS A 503 0.16 9.78 -7.69
N VAL A 504 0.56 8.98 -6.71
CA VAL A 504 1.71 8.07 -6.84
C VAL A 504 1.19 6.64 -6.83
N TRP A 505 1.63 5.84 -7.80
CA TRP A 505 1.29 4.43 -7.89
C TRP A 505 2.49 3.58 -7.51
N VAL A 506 2.28 2.58 -6.66
CA VAL A 506 3.35 1.77 -6.06
C VAL A 506 3.11 0.30 -6.37
N ALA A 507 4.10 -0.37 -6.93
CA ALA A 507 4.14 -1.83 -7.01
C ALA A 507 4.79 -2.41 -5.74
N GLU A 508 4.05 -3.28 -5.06
CA GLU A 508 4.45 -3.93 -3.83
C GLU A 508 4.69 -5.42 -4.07
N MET A 509 5.92 -5.88 -3.86
CA MET A 509 6.30 -7.28 -4.05
C MET A 509 6.27 -8.04 -2.72
N ARG A 510 5.09 -8.08 -2.08
CA ARG A 510 4.87 -8.70 -0.75
C ARG A 510 5.12 -10.21 -0.76
N ASP A 511 4.98 -10.81 -1.94
CA ASP A 511 5.23 -12.22 -2.21
C ASP A 511 6.71 -12.57 -2.38
N TYR A 512 7.64 -11.62 -2.49
CA TYR A 512 9.06 -11.96 -2.51
C TYR A 512 9.57 -12.48 -1.14
N PRO A 513 10.43 -13.51 -1.06
CA PRO A 513 11.01 -14.29 -2.17
C PRO A 513 10.31 -15.61 -2.51
N GLN A 514 9.26 -16.02 -1.77
CA GLN A 514 8.69 -17.39 -1.84
C GLN A 514 7.14 -17.43 -1.91
N GLY A 515 6.48 -16.32 -2.21
CA GLY A 515 5.03 -16.18 -2.26
C GLY A 515 4.41 -16.62 -3.60
N GLY A 516 3.12 -16.32 -3.76
CA GLY A 516 2.28 -16.78 -4.86
C GLY A 516 0.93 -17.32 -4.37
N PRO A 517 0.00 -17.69 -5.28
CA PRO A 517 -1.36 -18.10 -4.93
C PRO A 517 -1.43 -19.28 -3.94
N GLU A 518 -0.45 -20.19 -3.99
CA GLU A 518 -0.36 -21.35 -3.11
C GLU A 518 0.05 -21.00 -1.67
N ALA A 519 0.73 -19.87 -1.46
CA ALA A 519 1.16 -19.37 -0.16
C ALA A 519 0.18 -18.36 0.46
N GLY A 520 -0.88 -17.98 -0.26
CA GLY A 520 -1.84 -16.96 0.18
C GLY A 520 -1.28 -15.53 0.26
N ILE A 521 -0.06 -15.30 -0.26
CA ILE A 521 0.61 -13.99 -0.25
C ILE A 521 0.82 -13.55 -1.69
N SER A 522 0.26 -12.40 -2.05
CA SER A 522 0.36 -11.81 -3.40
C SER A 522 0.94 -10.40 -3.37
N GLY A 523 1.59 -10.03 -4.46
CA GLY A 523 1.89 -8.64 -4.75
C GLY A 523 0.63 -7.81 -5.00
N THR A 524 0.81 -6.50 -4.91
CA THR A 524 -0.27 -5.50 -4.97
C THR A 524 0.20 -4.24 -5.71
N ILE A 525 -0.75 -3.53 -6.32
CA ILE A 525 -0.58 -2.13 -6.71
C ILE A 525 -1.36 -1.25 -5.74
N ARG A 526 -0.71 -0.22 -5.22
CA ARG A 526 -1.36 0.79 -4.37
C ARG A 526 -1.35 2.16 -5.04
N ARG A 527 -2.40 2.93 -4.75
CA ARG A 527 -2.51 4.36 -5.04
C ARG A 527 -2.25 5.14 -3.76
N LEU A 528 -1.31 6.06 -3.81
CA LEU A 528 -1.03 7.01 -2.75
C LEU A 528 -1.43 8.42 -3.16
N THR A 529 -2.01 9.16 -2.23
CA THR A 529 -2.46 10.53 -2.44
C THR A 529 -2.03 11.40 -1.26
N ASP A 530 -1.60 12.61 -1.56
CA ASP A 530 -1.49 13.70 -0.59
C ASP A 530 -2.84 14.43 -0.56
N THR A 531 -3.63 14.20 0.48
CA THR A 531 -4.99 14.74 0.57
C THR A 531 -5.06 16.18 1.09
N ASN A 532 -3.95 16.71 1.60
CA ASN A 532 -3.89 18.00 2.27
C ASN A 532 -2.99 19.03 1.55
N GLY A 533 -2.18 18.58 0.58
CA GLY A 533 -1.33 19.40 -0.27
C GLY A 533 -0.01 19.85 0.38
N ASP A 534 0.42 19.24 1.49
CA ASP A 534 1.67 19.55 2.19
C ASP A 534 2.90 18.86 1.58
N GLY A 535 2.69 18.06 0.54
CA GLY A 535 3.69 17.28 -0.17
C GLY A 535 3.88 15.88 0.39
N GLN A 536 3.33 15.53 1.56
CA GLN A 536 3.42 14.22 2.19
C GLN A 536 2.24 13.32 1.78
N LEU A 537 2.52 12.06 1.47
CA LEU A 537 1.45 11.11 1.12
C LEU A 537 0.79 10.63 2.43
N ASP A 538 -0.51 10.85 2.58
CA ASP A 538 -1.27 10.56 3.81
C ASP A 538 -2.44 9.57 3.61
N HIS A 539 -2.79 9.29 2.36
CA HIS A 539 -3.81 8.31 2.00
C HIS A 539 -3.24 7.19 1.12
N SER A 540 -3.71 5.97 1.35
CA SER A 540 -3.30 4.79 0.59
C SER A 540 -4.46 3.82 0.36
N GLN A 541 -4.62 3.40 -0.89
CA GLN A 541 -5.65 2.47 -1.33
C GLN A 541 -5.02 1.33 -2.15
N VAL A 542 -5.49 0.09 -1.95
CA VAL A 542 -5.13 -1.02 -2.83
C VAL A 542 -5.93 -0.90 -4.11
N PHE A 543 -5.25 -0.74 -5.24
CA PHE A 543 -5.88 -0.65 -6.56
C PHE A 543 -6.08 -2.03 -7.19
N LEU A 544 -5.07 -2.90 -7.09
CA LEU A 544 -5.12 -4.26 -7.60
C LEU A 544 -4.31 -5.19 -6.71
N ASP A 545 -4.82 -6.39 -6.45
CA ASP A 545 -4.16 -7.46 -5.71
C ASP A 545 -4.07 -8.76 -6.52
N GLY A 546 -3.61 -9.84 -5.89
CA GLY A 546 -3.46 -11.14 -6.56
C GLY A 546 -2.33 -11.21 -7.59
N LEU A 547 -1.40 -10.26 -7.60
CA LEU A 547 -0.34 -10.19 -8.61
C LEU A 547 0.85 -11.10 -8.24
N PRO A 548 1.41 -11.85 -9.21
CA PRO A 548 2.61 -12.64 -8.99
C PRO A 548 3.88 -11.82 -9.27
N PHE A 549 4.65 -11.54 -8.22
CA PHE A 549 5.94 -10.84 -8.24
C PHE A 549 5.91 -9.56 -9.12
N PRO A 550 5.05 -8.57 -8.80
CA PRO A 550 5.00 -7.33 -9.58
C PRO A 550 6.33 -6.58 -9.45
N THR A 551 6.95 -6.28 -10.59
CA THR A 551 8.29 -5.66 -10.69
C THR A 551 8.26 -4.24 -11.26
N GLY A 552 7.11 -3.79 -11.75
CA GLY A 552 6.97 -2.46 -12.35
C GLY A 552 5.51 -2.03 -12.48
N VAL A 553 5.29 -0.73 -12.36
CA VAL A 553 4.01 -0.06 -12.58
C VAL A 553 4.24 1.21 -13.39
N THR A 554 3.38 1.51 -14.36
CA THR A 554 3.50 2.69 -15.23
C THR A 554 2.13 3.19 -15.64
N VAL A 555 1.88 4.49 -15.48
CA VAL A 555 0.61 5.09 -15.90
C VAL A 555 0.51 5.06 -17.43
N TRP A 556 -0.63 4.60 -17.94
CA TRP A 556 -0.92 4.58 -19.37
C TRP A 556 -2.39 4.87 -19.61
N ARG A 557 -2.67 5.99 -20.28
CA ARG A 557 -4.03 6.48 -20.52
C ARG A 557 -4.75 6.71 -19.17
N ASP A 558 -5.88 6.05 -19.00
CA ASP A 558 -6.75 6.06 -17.83
C ASP A 558 -6.59 4.80 -16.96
N GLY A 559 -5.48 4.07 -17.12
CA GLY A 559 -5.15 2.88 -16.34
C GLY A 559 -3.65 2.74 -16.08
N LEU A 560 -3.25 1.54 -15.69
CA LEU A 560 -1.88 1.19 -15.31
C LEU A 560 -1.38 -0.01 -16.12
N LEU A 561 -0.15 0.10 -16.62
CA LEU A 561 0.63 -1.04 -17.09
C LEU A 561 1.39 -1.64 -15.91
N ILE A 562 1.32 -2.96 -15.78
CA ILE A 562 1.92 -3.70 -14.66
C ILE A 562 2.80 -4.81 -15.21
N CYS A 563 4.07 -4.80 -14.83
CA CYS A 563 5.00 -5.89 -15.13
C CYS A 563 4.85 -6.97 -14.04
N ALA A 564 4.29 -8.12 -14.41
CA ALA A 564 4.10 -9.27 -13.53
C ALA A 564 4.33 -10.56 -14.34
N ALA A 565 5.62 -10.92 -14.53
CA ALA A 565 6.00 -12.02 -15.42
C ALA A 565 5.21 -13.31 -15.09
N PRO A 566 4.64 -13.99 -16.11
CA PRO A 566 5.02 -13.94 -17.52
C PRO A 566 4.33 -12.84 -18.34
N ASP A 567 3.55 -11.96 -17.70
CA ASP A 567 2.66 -11.02 -18.36
C ASP A 567 3.05 -9.54 -18.15
N ILE A 568 2.69 -8.71 -19.12
CA ILE A 568 2.44 -7.28 -18.91
C ILE A 568 0.92 -7.08 -18.97
N LEU A 569 0.36 -6.59 -17.87
CA LEU A 569 -1.06 -6.35 -17.70
C LEU A 569 -1.39 -4.87 -17.94
N TRP A 570 -2.62 -4.60 -18.36
CA TRP A 570 -3.25 -3.29 -18.29
C TRP A 570 -4.46 -3.38 -17.37
N ALA A 571 -4.48 -2.55 -16.33
CA ALA A 571 -5.53 -2.53 -15.32
C ALA A 571 -6.19 -1.16 -15.25
N LYS A 572 -7.52 -1.12 -15.13
CA LYS A 572 -8.30 0.13 -15.17
C LYS A 572 -9.47 0.11 -14.18
N ASP A 573 -9.70 1.26 -13.56
CA ASP A 573 -10.91 1.59 -12.80
C ASP A 573 -11.91 2.30 -13.74
N HIS A 574 -13.10 1.73 -13.89
CA HIS A 574 -14.18 2.28 -14.71
C HIS A 574 -15.18 3.10 -13.90
N ASN A 575 -15.33 2.80 -12.61
CA ASN A 575 -16.42 3.29 -11.78
C ASN A 575 -15.99 4.42 -10.82
N GLY A 576 -14.68 4.63 -10.67
CA GLY A 576 -14.06 5.67 -9.85
C GLY A 576 -13.93 5.31 -8.36
N ASP A 577 -14.13 4.05 -7.96
CA ASP A 577 -14.00 3.58 -6.58
C ASP A 577 -12.54 3.38 -6.15
N GLY A 578 -11.58 3.51 -7.07
CA GLY A 578 -10.16 3.35 -6.81
C GLY A 578 -9.67 1.91 -6.84
N HIS A 579 -10.47 0.96 -7.36
CA HIS A 579 -10.11 -0.42 -7.62
C HIS A 579 -10.12 -0.74 -9.12
N ALA A 580 -9.24 -1.64 -9.56
CA ALA A 580 -9.26 -2.12 -10.94
C ALA A 580 -10.50 -3.00 -11.19
N ASP A 581 -11.39 -2.54 -12.07
CA ASP A 581 -12.53 -3.30 -12.57
C ASP A 581 -12.11 -4.29 -13.67
N ASP A 582 -11.18 -3.85 -14.53
CA ASP A 582 -10.68 -4.63 -15.67
C ASP A 582 -9.17 -4.88 -15.53
N VAL A 583 -8.76 -6.13 -15.79
CA VAL A 583 -7.36 -6.54 -15.87
C VAL A 583 -7.14 -7.36 -17.14
N VAL A 584 -6.46 -6.76 -18.11
CA VAL A 584 -6.22 -7.35 -19.44
C VAL A 584 -4.75 -7.68 -19.62
N LYS A 585 -4.44 -8.88 -20.10
CA LYS A 585 -3.09 -9.24 -20.53
C LYS A 585 -2.81 -8.58 -21.88
N LEU A 586 -1.78 -7.74 -21.98
CA LEU A 586 -1.37 -7.18 -23.27
C LEU A 586 -0.32 -8.04 -23.95
N TRP A 587 0.66 -8.50 -23.19
CA TRP A 587 1.74 -9.36 -23.66
C TRP A 587 2.02 -10.46 -22.66
N SER A 588 2.38 -11.65 -23.17
CA SER A 588 2.71 -12.83 -22.37
C SER A 588 3.94 -13.54 -22.95
N GLY A 589 4.65 -14.29 -22.11
CA GLY A 589 5.79 -15.12 -22.53
C GLY A 589 7.14 -14.65 -22.00
N PHE A 590 7.15 -13.66 -21.09
CA PHE A 590 8.37 -13.25 -20.39
C PHE A 590 8.84 -14.34 -19.43
N ALA A 591 10.16 -14.48 -19.26
CA ALA A 591 10.74 -15.48 -18.40
C ALA A 591 10.33 -15.35 -16.91
N THR A 592 10.09 -16.49 -16.25
CA THR A 592 9.64 -16.56 -14.85
C THR A 592 10.53 -17.41 -13.94
N HIS A 593 11.54 -18.07 -14.50
CA HIS A 593 12.39 -19.03 -13.76
C HIS A 593 13.40 -18.34 -12.82
N ASN A 594 13.58 -17.03 -12.94
CA ASN A 594 14.36 -16.21 -12.01
C ASN A 594 13.45 -15.15 -11.39
N TYR A 595 13.52 -14.99 -10.06
CA TYR A 595 12.65 -14.09 -9.32
C TYR A 595 13.09 -12.62 -9.38
N GLN A 596 14.38 -12.38 -9.66
CA GLN A 596 15.01 -11.06 -9.59
C GLN A 596 15.23 -10.45 -10.98
N ALA A 597 15.33 -11.27 -12.03
CA ALA A 597 15.54 -10.86 -13.40
C ALA A 597 14.29 -11.18 -14.24
N ARG A 598 13.26 -10.37 -14.05
CA ARG A 598 11.95 -10.45 -14.73
C ARG A 598 11.72 -9.18 -15.56
N VAL A 599 10.72 -9.17 -16.44
CA VAL A 599 10.30 -7.96 -17.16
C VAL A 599 10.07 -6.80 -16.19
N ASN A 600 10.60 -5.60 -16.47
CA ASN A 600 10.49 -4.43 -15.58
C ASN A 600 10.76 -3.10 -16.31
N SER A 601 10.69 -1.99 -15.56
CA SER A 601 11.11 -0.64 -15.98
C SER A 601 10.56 -0.18 -17.33
N LEU A 602 9.23 -0.08 -17.46
CA LEU A 602 8.61 0.56 -18.64
C LEU A 602 8.80 2.08 -18.56
N GLU A 603 9.62 2.62 -19.46
CA GLU A 603 9.98 4.03 -19.52
C GLU A 603 9.54 4.68 -20.84
N TYR A 604 9.11 5.94 -20.77
CA TYR A 604 8.56 6.67 -21.91
C TYR A 604 9.65 7.25 -22.82
N GLY A 605 9.54 6.97 -24.12
CA GLY A 605 10.41 7.46 -25.18
C GLY A 605 9.92 8.75 -25.80
N LEU A 606 10.84 9.52 -26.39
CA LEU A 606 10.51 10.75 -27.15
C LEU A 606 9.62 10.49 -28.37
N ASP A 607 9.62 9.25 -28.87
CA ASP A 607 8.81 8.75 -29.98
C ASP A 607 7.37 8.37 -29.58
N GLY A 608 7.01 8.55 -28.30
CA GLY A 608 5.69 8.19 -27.77
C GLY A 608 5.51 6.69 -27.49
N TRP A 609 6.58 5.90 -27.54
CA TRP A 609 6.58 4.48 -27.23
C TRP A 609 7.12 4.21 -25.82
N LEU A 610 6.85 3.03 -25.27
CA LEU A 610 7.44 2.56 -24.04
C LEU A 610 8.62 1.64 -24.32
N TYR A 611 9.65 1.69 -23.49
CA TYR A 611 10.81 0.81 -23.56
C TYR A 611 10.96 0.09 -22.23
N GLY A 612 11.26 -1.21 -22.26
CA GLY A 612 11.30 -2.04 -21.07
C GLY A 612 12.47 -3.02 -21.05
N SER A 613 12.84 -3.43 -19.85
CA SER A 613 13.82 -4.50 -19.62
C SER A 613 13.15 -5.87 -19.70
N CYS A 614 13.84 -6.85 -20.30
CA CYS A 614 13.38 -8.24 -20.32
C CYS A 614 13.90 -9.12 -19.16
N GLY A 615 14.71 -8.57 -18.24
CA GLY A 615 15.25 -9.31 -17.09
C GLY A 615 16.29 -10.38 -17.46
N LEU A 616 17.28 -10.04 -18.31
CA LEU A 616 18.37 -10.91 -18.82
C LEU A 616 17.97 -12.11 -19.71
N PHE A 617 16.83 -12.74 -19.47
CA PHE A 617 16.48 -14.03 -20.08
C PHE A 617 15.55 -13.93 -21.30
N GLY A 618 14.95 -12.76 -21.54
CA GLY A 618 14.11 -12.55 -22.71
C GLY A 618 12.78 -13.33 -22.66
N GLY A 619 12.41 -13.88 -23.81
CA GLY A 619 11.21 -14.69 -23.99
C GLY A 619 10.67 -14.65 -25.43
N THR A 620 9.74 -15.57 -25.70
CA THR A 620 8.90 -15.59 -26.89
C THR A 620 7.62 -14.84 -26.56
N ILE A 621 7.55 -13.57 -26.92
CA ILE A 621 6.49 -12.68 -26.46
C ILE A 621 5.31 -12.69 -27.44
N THR A 622 4.14 -13.05 -26.95
CA THR A 622 2.89 -13.02 -27.69
C THR A 622 2.08 -11.80 -27.29
N CYS A 623 1.72 -10.96 -28.25
CA CYS A 623 0.72 -9.91 -28.04
C CYS A 623 -0.68 -10.53 -28.03
N GLN A 624 -1.40 -10.37 -26.92
CA GLN A 624 -2.74 -10.94 -26.78
C GLN A 624 -3.78 -10.21 -27.66
N LYS A 625 -3.53 -8.94 -27.99
CA LYS A 625 -4.41 -8.16 -28.86
C LYS A 625 -4.32 -8.55 -30.34
N THR A 626 -3.12 -8.89 -30.82
CA THR A 626 -2.85 -9.09 -32.26
C THR A 626 -2.47 -10.52 -32.62
N GLY A 627 -2.14 -11.37 -31.64
CA GLY A 627 -1.57 -12.71 -31.86
C GLY A 627 -0.13 -12.70 -32.37
N ARG A 628 0.49 -11.53 -32.57
CA ARG A 628 1.85 -11.41 -33.08
C ARG A 628 2.85 -11.93 -32.04
N VAL A 629 3.78 -12.76 -32.51
CA VAL A 629 4.86 -13.34 -31.70
C VAL A 629 6.19 -12.65 -32.02
N VAL A 630 6.97 -12.34 -31.00
CA VAL A 630 8.27 -11.68 -31.10
C VAL A 630 9.31 -12.41 -30.25
N GLU A 631 10.41 -12.80 -30.87
CA GLU A 631 11.56 -13.39 -30.19
C GLU A 631 12.54 -12.31 -29.72
N LEU A 632 12.63 -12.13 -28.40
CA LEU A 632 13.54 -11.14 -27.83
C LEU A 632 14.99 -11.63 -27.77
N GLY A 633 15.21 -12.90 -27.41
CA GLY A 633 16.55 -13.37 -27.03
C GLY A 633 17.10 -12.54 -25.86
N GLN A 634 18.39 -12.23 -25.85
CA GLN A 634 19.00 -11.36 -24.83
C GLN A 634 18.89 -9.87 -25.17
N ARG A 635 17.69 -9.44 -25.59
CA ARG A 635 17.42 -8.04 -25.93
C ARG A 635 16.25 -7.52 -25.11
N ASP A 636 16.37 -6.28 -24.69
CA ASP A 636 15.27 -5.47 -24.20
C ASP A 636 14.24 -5.21 -25.32
N PHE A 637 13.18 -4.47 -25.02
CA PHE A 637 12.12 -4.23 -25.97
C PHE A 637 11.61 -2.79 -25.94
N ARG A 638 10.91 -2.43 -27.00
CA ARG A 638 9.99 -1.29 -27.02
C ARG A 638 8.61 -1.74 -27.46
N CYS A 639 7.57 -1.07 -26.98
CA CYS A 639 6.19 -1.39 -27.31
C CYS A 639 5.30 -0.15 -27.41
N ASN A 640 4.22 -0.31 -28.15
CA ASN A 640 3.11 0.62 -28.20
C ASN A 640 1.85 -0.12 -27.72
N PRO A 641 1.39 0.11 -26.49
CA PRO A 641 0.22 -0.57 -25.91
C PRO A 641 -1.07 -0.37 -26.70
N ASP A 642 -1.24 0.79 -27.32
CA ASP A 642 -2.47 1.10 -28.06
C ASP A 642 -2.57 0.28 -29.35
N THR A 643 -1.45 0.08 -30.06
CA THR A 643 -1.42 -0.73 -31.29
C THR A 643 -1.13 -2.22 -31.04
N GLY A 644 -0.58 -2.56 -29.88
CA GLY A 644 -0.12 -3.92 -29.54
C GLY A 644 1.22 -4.31 -30.17
N VAL A 645 1.90 -3.38 -30.85
CA VAL A 645 3.21 -3.64 -31.46
C VAL A 645 4.29 -3.70 -30.37
N LEU A 646 5.13 -4.72 -30.45
CA LEU A 646 6.33 -4.88 -29.63
C LEU A 646 7.51 -5.24 -30.54
N GLU A 647 8.68 -4.65 -30.28
CA GLU A 647 9.89 -4.83 -31.07
C GLU A 647 11.11 -4.99 -30.16
N PRO A 648 12.12 -5.79 -30.56
CA PRO A 648 13.39 -5.80 -29.86
C PRO A 648 14.04 -4.41 -29.84
N ALA A 649 14.70 -4.10 -28.74
CA ALA A 649 15.51 -2.90 -28.53
C ALA A 649 16.91 -3.29 -28.05
N SER A 650 17.90 -2.45 -28.30
CA SER A 650 19.27 -2.72 -27.86
C SER A 650 19.39 -2.71 -26.34
N GLY A 651 20.19 -3.63 -25.82
CA GLY A 651 20.50 -3.78 -24.40
C GLY A 651 20.00 -5.10 -23.82
N SER A 652 20.62 -5.56 -22.75
CA SER A 652 20.19 -6.70 -21.95
C SER A 652 20.19 -6.24 -20.49
N THR A 653 19.18 -5.45 -20.13
CA THR A 653 19.10 -4.87 -18.79
C THR A 653 18.53 -5.91 -17.83
N GLN A 654 19.12 -6.07 -16.64
CA GLN A 654 18.51 -6.91 -15.61
C GLN A 654 17.38 -6.17 -14.89
N GLN A 655 17.65 -4.95 -14.43
CA GLN A 655 16.67 -4.08 -13.79
C GLN A 655 17.05 -2.61 -14.03
N GLY A 656 16.07 -1.71 -14.19
CA GLY A 656 16.36 -0.28 -14.21
C GLY A 656 16.75 0.24 -15.59
N ARG A 657 16.03 -0.15 -16.63
CA ARG A 657 16.19 0.45 -17.96
C ARG A 657 15.67 1.88 -17.92
N VAL A 658 16.51 2.87 -18.21
CA VAL A 658 16.15 4.29 -18.13
C VAL A 658 16.67 5.13 -19.29
N ARG A 659 16.06 6.29 -19.47
CA ARG A 659 16.38 7.27 -20.53
C ARG A 659 16.83 8.59 -19.91
N ASN A 660 17.86 9.23 -20.45
CA ASN A 660 18.13 10.65 -20.15
C ASN A 660 17.19 11.56 -20.97
N ASP A 661 17.23 12.87 -20.75
CA ASP A 661 16.39 13.82 -21.49
C ASP A 661 16.62 13.83 -23.01
N PHE A 662 17.81 13.42 -23.43
CA PHE A 662 18.23 13.42 -24.81
C PHE A 662 18.00 12.09 -25.52
N GLY A 663 17.31 11.11 -24.93
CA GLY A 663 16.96 9.88 -25.63
C GLY A 663 18.06 8.82 -25.70
N ASP A 664 19.11 8.95 -24.88
CA ASP A 664 20.09 7.88 -24.63
C ASP A 664 19.52 6.88 -23.63
N TRP A 665 19.79 5.60 -23.86
CA TRP A 665 19.28 4.49 -23.04
C TRP A 665 20.37 3.85 -22.20
N PHE A 666 20.07 3.66 -20.93
CA PHE A 666 20.96 3.07 -19.93
C PHE A 666 20.28 1.89 -19.24
N GLY A 667 21.09 1.04 -18.64
CA GLY A 667 20.64 -0.08 -17.82
C GLY A 667 21.72 -0.50 -16.83
N CYS A 668 21.40 -1.48 -16.00
CA CYS A 668 22.38 -2.13 -15.14
C CYS A 668 22.11 -3.64 -15.05
N ASP A 669 23.11 -4.35 -14.57
CA ASP A 669 22.97 -5.71 -14.03
C ASP A 669 23.52 -5.76 -12.61
N ASN A 670 23.44 -6.92 -11.97
CA ASN A 670 23.85 -7.09 -10.58
C ASN A 670 25.33 -6.72 -10.30
N THR A 671 26.18 -6.73 -11.32
CA THR A 671 27.63 -6.49 -11.23
C THR A 671 28.03 -5.15 -11.83
N GLU A 672 27.46 -4.80 -12.98
CA GLU A 672 27.71 -3.58 -13.73
C GLU A 672 26.62 -2.55 -13.41
N PRO A 673 26.89 -1.57 -12.51
CA PRO A 673 25.89 -0.61 -12.04
C PRO A 673 25.48 0.41 -13.12
N LEU A 674 26.20 0.48 -14.23
CA LEU A 674 25.95 1.45 -15.29
C LEU A 674 26.43 0.97 -16.67
N LEU A 675 25.45 0.69 -17.53
CA LEU A 675 25.61 0.34 -18.94
C LEU A 675 24.94 1.38 -19.81
N HIS A 676 25.51 1.66 -20.98
CA HIS A 676 24.91 2.49 -22.04
C HIS A 676 24.68 1.66 -23.30
N TYR A 677 23.61 1.98 -24.04
CA TYR A 677 23.21 1.33 -25.28
C TYR A 677 23.25 2.32 -26.47
N PRO A 678 24.43 2.59 -27.08
CA PRO A 678 24.59 3.71 -28.02
C PRO A 678 23.83 3.56 -29.35
N LEU A 679 23.65 2.33 -29.83
CA LEU A 679 23.08 2.05 -31.14
C LEU A 679 21.69 1.43 -31.00
N GLN A 680 20.72 1.92 -31.75
CA GLN A 680 19.36 1.38 -31.71
C GLN A 680 19.20 0.17 -32.63
N ASP A 681 18.59 -0.89 -32.11
CA ASP A 681 18.50 -2.21 -32.74
C ASP A 681 17.80 -2.19 -34.13
N HIS A 682 16.87 -1.27 -34.38
CA HIS A 682 16.22 -1.16 -35.69
C HIS A 682 17.18 -0.70 -36.81
N TYR A 683 18.17 0.16 -36.52
CA TYR A 683 19.20 0.53 -37.51
C TYR A 683 20.16 -0.63 -37.79
N LEU A 684 20.43 -1.47 -36.79
CA LEU A 684 21.33 -2.62 -36.95
C LEU A 684 20.67 -3.73 -37.77
N ARG A 685 19.39 -4.02 -37.50
CA ARG A 685 18.65 -5.13 -38.15
C ARG A 685 18.47 -4.96 -39.66
N ARG A 686 18.54 -3.75 -40.20
CA ARG A 686 18.38 -3.54 -41.66
C ARG A 686 19.51 -4.16 -42.47
N ASN A 687 20.68 -4.35 -41.86
CA ASN A 687 21.80 -5.05 -42.48
C ASN A 687 22.02 -6.40 -41.77
N PRO A 688 21.33 -7.48 -42.17
CA PRO A 688 21.45 -8.79 -41.52
C PRO A 688 22.82 -9.46 -41.74
N ARG A 689 23.68 -8.89 -42.61
CA ARG A 689 25.04 -9.37 -42.88
C ARG A 689 26.09 -8.67 -42.02
N LEU A 690 25.71 -7.63 -41.28
CA LEU A 690 26.58 -7.00 -40.31
C LEU A 690 26.91 -8.00 -39.20
N ALA A 691 28.20 -8.24 -38.96
CA ALA A 691 28.63 -9.01 -37.80
C ALA A 691 28.06 -8.38 -36.53
N ALA A 692 27.63 -9.18 -35.55
CA ALA A 692 26.94 -8.70 -34.36
C ALA A 692 27.70 -7.53 -33.71
N ALA A 693 27.20 -6.31 -33.93
CA ALA A 693 27.83 -5.11 -33.40
C ALA A 693 27.69 -5.11 -31.87
N ARG A 694 28.73 -4.62 -31.18
CA ARG A 694 28.62 -4.39 -29.74
C ARG A 694 27.57 -3.30 -29.52
N THR A 695 26.49 -3.62 -28.80
CA THR A 695 25.39 -2.68 -28.52
C THR A 695 25.40 -2.16 -27.09
N THR A 696 26.32 -2.64 -26.26
CA THR A 696 26.40 -2.33 -24.82
C THR A 696 27.83 -1.95 -24.42
N VAL A 697 27.97 -0.90 -23.61
CA VAL A 697 29.25 -0.47 -23.03
C VAL A 697 29.11 -0.17 -21.54
N SER A 698 30.03 -0.69 -20.73
CA SER A 698 30.17 -0.29 -19.32
C SER A 698 30.85 1.06 -19.25
N LEU A 699 30.32 1.94 -18.40
CA LEU A 699 30.77 3.34 -18.31
C LEU A 699 31.74 3.61 -17.16
N LEU A 700 32.07 2.61 -16.35
CA LEU A 700 32.94 2.78 -15.18
C LEU A 700 34.40 3.01 -15.62
N ALA A 701 34.84 4.28 -15.59
CA ALA A 701 36.18 4.70 -16.05
C ALA A 701 37.14 5.11 -14.91
N GLU A 702 36.81 4.79 -13.66
CA GLU A 702 37.55 5.25 -12.46
C GLU A 702 38.79 4.40 -12.14
N PRO A 703 39.78 4.90 -11.35
CA PRO A 703 40.96 4.12 -10.94
C PRO A 703 40.63 2.85 -10.14
N GLN A 704 39.48 2.84 -9.45
CA GLN A 704 38.92 1.67 -8.78
C GLN A 704 37.45 1.50 -9.22
N PRO A 705 37.21 1.02 -10.46
CA PRO A 705 35.88 0.98 -11.06
C PRO A 705 34.88 0.27 -10.16
N GLY A 706 33.77 0.91 -9.79
CA GLY A 706 32.70 0.28 -9.01
C GLY A 706 33.05 -0.01 -7.54
N ARG A 707 33.96 0.77 -6.93
CA ARG A 707 34.16 0.75 -5.47
C ARG A 707 33.03 1.51 -4.78
N LEU A 708 32.48 0.90 -3.72
CA LEU A 708 31.41 1.42 -2.88
C LEU A 708 31.88 1.66 -1.44
N TYR A 709 31.19 2.55 -0.72
CA TYR A 709 31.48 3.01 0.64
C TYR A 709 30.30 2.74 1.60
N PRO A 710 29.99 1.47 1.87
CA PRO A 710 28.95 1.13 2.84
C PRO A 710 29.30 1.59 4.26
N ILE A 711 28.29 1.99 5.03
CA ILE A 711 28.44 2.46 6.42
C ILE A 711 27.70 1.57 7.44
N SER A 712 27.06 0.49 6.98
CA SER A 712 26.40 -0.52 7.79
C SER A 712 27.30 -1.74 8.03
N SER A 713 26.95 -2.56 9.03
CA SER A 713 27.48 -3.92 9.16
C SER A 713 26.70 -4.86 8.22
N GLN A 714 27.26 -5.10 7.04
CA GLN A 714 26.61 -5.91 6.00
C GLN A 714 26.45 -7.38 6.42
N THR A 715 25.29 -7.96 6.09
CA THR A 715 25.10 -9.42 6.12
C THR A 715 25.42 -9.95 4.72
N LEU A 716 26.57 -10.62 4.58
CA LEU A 716 27.05 -11.13 3.29
C LEU A 716 27.07 -12.66 3.29
N PHE A 717 26.73 -13.25 2.14
CA PHE A 717 26.83 -14.69 1.88
C PHE A 717 27.95 -14.99 0.89
N ALA A 718 28.27 -16.27 0.69
CA ALA A 718 29.36 -16.69 -0.18
C ALA A 718 29.25 -16.15 -1.63
N LEU A 719 28.03 -15.90 -2.13
CA LEU A 719 27.77 -15.34 -3.46
C LEU A 719 27.59 -13.81 -3.46
N SER A 720 27.59 -13.15 -2.29
CA SER A 720 27.44 -11.69 -2.17
C SER A 720 28.72 -10.92 -2.53
N GLY A 721 29.75 -11.57 -3.08
CA GLY A 721 31.00 -10.95 -3.51
C GLY A 721 31.81 -10.28 -2.40
N PRO A 722 32.91 -9.57 -2.75
CA PRO A 722 33.69 -8.82 -1.78
C PRO A 722 32.92 -7.57 -1.29
N PRO A 723 33.03 -7.19 0.00
CA PRO A 723 32.41 -5.98 0.53
C PRO A 723 32.80 -4.72 -0.25
N GLY A 724 31.88 -3.77 -0.38
CA GLY A 724 32.14 -2.51 -1.06
C GLY A 724 32.29 -2.63 -2.58
N ARG A 725 31.72 -3.69 -3.18
CA ARG A 725 31.55 -3.87 -4.62
C ARG A 725 30.08 -4.16 -4.91
N SER A 726 29.66 -3.83 -6.12
CA SER A 726 28.28 -4.11 -6.55
C SER A 726 28.07 -5.60 -6.77
N THR A 727 26.99 -6.11 -6.18
CA THR A 727 26.57 -7.51 -6.21
C THR A 727 25.07 -7.68 -6.45
N ALA A 728 24.31 -6.59 -6.32
CA ALA A 728 22.89 -6.50 -6.54
C ALA A 728 22.48 -5.14 -7.12
N ALA A 729 23.33 -4.52 -7.96
CA ALA A 729 22.98 -3.25 -8.60
C ALA A 729 21.61 -3.34 -9.29
N CYS A 730 20.76 -2.36 -8.97
CA CYS A 730 19.42 -2.25 -9.49
C CYS A 730 18.95 -0.80 -9.39
N GLY A 731 17.70 -0.56 -9.76
CA GLY A 731 17.00 0.68 -9.52
C GLY A 731 17.59 1.89 -10.22
N LEU A 732 18.40 1.68 -11.28
CA LEU A 732 19.12 2.76 -11.97
C LEU A 732 18.14 3.85 -12.38
N GLY A 733 18.43 5.08 -11.95
CA GLY A 733 17.72 6.30 -12.33
C GLY A 733 18.68 7.33 -12.94
N ILE A 734 18.11 8.27 -13.69
CA ILE A 734 18.81 9.48 -14.14
C ILE A 734 18.17 10.68 -13.44
N TYR A 735 19.00 11.57 -12.87
CA TYR A 735 18.51 12.82 -12.32
C TYR A 735 18.16 13.79 -13.44
N ARG A 736 16.88 14.11 -13.62
CA ARG A 736 16.34 14.87 -14.76
C ARG A 736 15.68 16.18 -14.31
N ASP A 737 16.32 16.89 -13.38
CA ASP A 737 15.88 18.18 -12.87
C ASP A 737 17.08 19.10 -12.60
N LEU A 738 16.81 20.39 -12.33
CA LEU A 738 17.81 21.42 -12.01
C LEU A 738 17.78 21.81 -10.52
N LEU A 739 16.92 21.21 -9.69
CA LEU A 739 16.76 21.55 -8.26
C LEU A 739 18.09 21.41 -7.48
N GLU A 740 18.87 20.36 -7.75
CA GLU A 740 20.20 20.17 -7.16
C GLU A 740 21.31 20.99 -7.86
N GLY A 741 21.02 21.53 -9.04
CA GLY A 741 21.91 22.36 -9.85
C GLY A 741 22.55 21.64 -11.04
N ASP A 742 22.94 22.43 -12.04
CA ASP A 742 23.38 21.96 -13.36
C ASP A 742 24.57 20.99 -13.33
N ALA A 743 25.44 21.09 -12.32
CA ALA A 743 26.65 20.28 -12.22
C ALA A 743 26.38 18.78 -11.99
N VAL A 744 25.17 18.43 -11.53
CA VAL A 744 24.74 17.05 -11.26
C VAL A 744 23.53 16.63 -12.08
N THR A 745 22.94 17.54 -12.86
CA THR A 745 21.87 17.20 -13.81
C THR A 745 22.36 16.17 -14.83
N GLY A 746 21.55 15.13 -15.06
CA GLY A 746 21.93 14.01 -15.93
C GLY A 746 22.85 12.99 -15.27
N CYS A 747 23.16 13.12 -13.98
CA CYS A 747 23.87 12.06 -13.25
C CYS A 747 23.01 10.80 -13.13
N THR A 748 23.69 9.68 -12.92
CA THR A 748 23.10 8.36 -12.69
C THR A 748 23.02 8.07 -11.19
N LEU A 749 22.00 7.33 -10.79
CA LEU A 749 21.76 6.90 -9.41
C LEU A 749 21.42 5.42 -9.42
N THR A 750 22.33 4.56 -8.98
CA THR A 750 22.13 3.11 -8.95
C THR A 750 21.97 2.64 -7.51
N CYS A 751 20.88 1.94 -7.23
CA CYS A 751 20.64 1.35 -5.92
C CYS A 751 21.49 0.10 -5.73
N GLU A 752 21.99 -0.10 -4.51
CA GLU A 752 22.76 -1.25 -4.10
C GLU A 752 22.21 -1.78 -2.77
N PRO A 753 21.17 -2.63 -2.81
CA PRO A 753 20.42 -3.03 -1.63
C PRO A 753 21.28 -3.85 -0.67
N VAL A 754 22.16 -4.72 -1.15
CA VAL A 754 23.05 -5.55 -0.31
C VAL A 754 24.02 -4.65 0.46
N ASN A 755 24.56 -3.62 -0.20
CA ASN A 755 25.46 -2.65 0.42
C ASN A 755 24.74 -1.51 1.18
N ASN A 756 23.39 -1.49 1.23
CA ASN A 756 22.57 -0.48 1.91
C ASN A 756 22.84 0.96 1.44
N LEU A 757 23.03 1.18 0.13
CA LEU A 757 23.41 2.50 -0.41
C LEU A 757 22.84 2.77 -1.80
N VAL A 758 23.00 4.02 -2.25
CA VAL A 758 22.73 4.49 -3.62
C VAL A 758 24.01 5.16 -4.14
N TYR A 759 24.53 4.64 -5.25
CA TYR A 759 25.76 5.09 -5.90
C TYR A 759 25.44 6.13 -6.98
N ARG A 760 26.15 7.26 -6.97
CA ARG A 760 26.00 8.33 -7.97
C ARG A 760 27.21 8.47 -8.89
N GLN A 761 26.96 8.64 -10.19
CA GLN A 761 28.00 8.97 -11.16
C GLN A 761 27.61 10.09 -12.11
N LEU A 762 28.54 11.02 -12.33
CA LEU A 762 28.44 12.09 -13.32
C LEU A 762 28.81 11.55 -14.69
N LEU A 763 27.97 11.82 -15.69
CA LEU A 763 28.22 11.45 -17.08
C LEU A 763 28.97 12.58 -17.80
N THR A 764 29.91 12.22 -18.66
CA THR A 764 30.57 13.14 -19.60
C THR A 764 30.59 12.49 -20.97
N GLN A 765 30.21 13.25 -22.01
CA GLN A 765 30.24 12.76 -23.39
C GLN A 765 31.68 12.37 -23.78
N ASN A 766 31.85 11.17 -24.32
CA ASN A 766 33.14 10.65 -24.81
C ASN A 766 32.92 9.92 -26.14
N GLY A 767 33.24 10.59 -27.25
CA GLY A 767 32.91 10.10 -28.59
C GLY A 767 31.40 9.93 -28.75
N SER A 768 30.98 8.78 -29.27
CA SER A 768 29.59 8.38 -29.49
C SER A 768 28.92 7.79 -28.23
N THR A 769 29.62 7.74 -27.11
CA THR A 769 29.14 7.21 -25.82
C THR A 769 29.50 8.17 -24.67
N PHE A 770 29.44 7.70 -23.44
CA PHE A 770 29.81 8.45 -22.25
C PHE A 770 31.03 7.83 -21.57
N SER A 771 31.65 8.61 -20.70
CA SER A 771 32.42 8.12 -19.56
C SER A 771 31.72 8.57 -18.28
N SER A 772 31.96 7.86 -17.18
CA SER A 772 31.39 8.21 -15.88
C SER A 772 32.48 8.40 -14.83
N ARG A 773 32.20 9.29 -13.87
CA ARG A 773 33.03 9.50 -12.68
C ARG A 773 32.19 9.88 -11.47
N ARG A 774 32.64 9.51 -10.28
CA ARG A 774 32.08 9.93 -9.01
C ARG A 774 32.29 11.44 -8.81
N PRO A 775 31.32 12.17 -8.23
CA PRO A 775 31.50 13.57 -7.85
C PRO A 775 32.72 13.78 -6.93
N GLU A 776 33.36 14.95 -6.99
CA GLU A 776 34.51 15.28 -6.13
C GLU A 776 34.13 15.28 -4.64
N SER A 777 32.90 15.68 -4.31
CA SER A 777 32.34 15.68 -2.95
C SER A 777 32.05 14.28 -2.39
N GLU A 778 32.15 13.24 -3.22
CA GLU A 778 31.76 11.86 -2.88
C GLU A 778 32.91 10.87 -2.96
N GLN A 779 34.17 11.29 -3.20
CA GLN A 779 35.31 10.37 -3.41
C GLN A 779 35.56 9.34 -2.30
N GLN A 780 34.97 9.51 -1.10
CA GLN A 780 35.09 8.59 0.04
C GLN A 780 33.73 8.33 0.74
N GLN A 781 32.61 8.57 0.06
CA GLN A 781 31.26 8.35 0.59
C GLN A 781 30.25 8.13 -0.54
N GLU A 782 29.01 7.82 -0.19
CA GLU A 782 27.94 7.63 -1.18
C GLU A 782 27.00 8.84 -1.25
N PHE A 783 26.22 8.89 -2.34
CA PHE A 783 25.11 9.84 -2.46
C PHE A 783 24.09 9.66 -1.33
N LEU A 784 23.77 8.41 -1.02
CA LEU A 784 22.96 8.01 0.12
C LEU A 784 23.46 6.67 0.64
N ALA A 785 23.70 6.54 1.94
CA ALA A 785 23.98 5.28 2.59
C ALA A 785 23.29 5.22 3.95
N SER A 786 23.01 4.01 4.45
CA SER A 786 22.36 3.81 5.75
C SER A 786 23.27 3.08 6.73
N ARG A 787 23.20 3.47 8.01
CA ARG A 787 23.75 2.65 9.10
C ARG A 787 22.84 1.48 9.47
N ASP A 788 21.56 1.55 9.10
CA ASP A 788 20.60 0.48 9.30
C ASP A 788 20.80 -0.63 8.25
N PRO A 789 21.16 -1.86 8.64
CA PRO A 789 21.36 -2.96 7.69
C PRO A 789 20.06 -3.41 7.00
N TRP A 790 18.90 -2.91 7.43
CA TRP A 790 17.60 -3.22 6.83
C TRP A 790 17.22 -2.34 5.64
N PHE A 791 17.94 -1.24 5.42
CA PHE A 791 17.70 -0.31 4.30
C PHE A 791 18.06 -0.97 2.97
N ARG A 792 17.09 -1.35 2.15
CA ARG A 792 17.24 -2.01 0.85
C ARG A 792 16.66 -1.12 -0.27
N PRO A 793 17.40 -0.10 -0.71
CA PRO A 793 16.97 0.72 -1.84
C PRO A 793 16.90 -0.14 -3.10
N VAL A 794 15.83 -0.01 -3.87
CA VAL A 794 15.55 -0.81 -5.07
C VAL A 794 15.11 0.01 -6.28
N GLN A 795 14.84 1.30 -6.10
CA GLN A 795 14.61 2.24 -7.20
C GLN A 795 14.99 3.67 -6.80
N ALA A 796 15.69 4.37 -7.70
CA ALA A 796 15.88 5.82 -7.66
C ALA A 796 15.15 6.47 -8.83
N ARG A 797 14.40 7.56 -8.59
CA ARG A 797 13.66 8.26 -9.66
C ARG A 797 13.56 9.76 -9.40
N THR A 798 13.60 10.56 -10.47
CA THR A 798 13.28 12.00 -10.38
C THR A 798 11.77 12.19 -10.25
N ALA A 799 11.31 12.81 -9.19
CA ALA A 799 9.89 13.08 -8.96
C ALA A 799 9.45 14.44 -9.55
N PRO A 800 8.14 14.67 -9.78
CA PRO A 800 7.62 15.95 -10.29
C PRO A 800 7.94 17.17 -9.40
N ASP A 801 8.17 16.94 -8.11
CA ASP A 801 8.59 17.96 -7.14
C ASP A 801 10.06 18.41 -7.30
N GLY A 802 10.81 17.73 -8.19
CA GLY A 802 12.22 17.99 -8.50
C GLY A 802 13.22 17.22 -7.65
N ALA A 803 12.77 16.53 -6.61
CA ALA A 803 13.62 15.72 -5.74
C ALA A 803 13.94 14.35 -6.35
N VAL A 804 14.94 13.67 -5.79
CA VAL A 804 15.21 12.26 -6.05
C VAL A 804 14.43 11.42 -5.05
N TRP A 805 13.53 10.57 -5.52
CA TRP A 805 12.82 9.61 -4.69
C TRP A 805 13.55 8.27 -4.68
N ILE A 806 13.72 7.71 -3.48
CA ILE A 806 14.33 6.41 -3.23
C ILE A 806 13.28 5.48 -2.65
N VAL A 807 13.01 4.39 -3.37
CA VAL A 807 12.12 3.32 -2.94
C VAL A 807 12.93 2.28 -2.17
N ASP A 808 12.58 2.06 -0.92
CA ASP A 808 13.23 1.13 0.00
C ASP A 808 12.27 -0.02 0.34
N MET A 809 12.62 -1.24 -0.10
CA MET A 809 11.83 -2.44 0.18
C MET A 809 11.83 -2.80 1.68
N TYR A 810 12.82 -2.31 2.41
CA TYR A 810 13.09 -2.52 3.84
C TYR A 810 13.03 -3.99 4.30
N ARG A 811 14.19 -4.66 4.21
CA ARG A 811 14.34 -6.09 4.50
C ARG A 811 15.65 -6.38 5.21
N PHE A 812 15.61 -7.33 6.13
CA PHE A 812 16.84 -7.83 6.72
C PHE A 812 17.76 -8.50 5.69
N VAL A 813 17.21 -9.33 4.81
CA VAL A 813 17.93 -10.02 3.71
C VAL A 813 17.13 -9.86 2.42
N ILE A 814 17.84 -9.64 1.30
CA ILE A 814 17.22 -9.48 -0.03
C ILE A 814 17.58 -10.64 -0.97
N GLU A 815 18.64 -11.38 -0.67
CA GLU A 815 19.08 -12.54 -1.44
C GLU A 815 18.00 -13.62 -1.51
N HIS A 816 17.73 -14.11 -2.72
CA HIS A 816 16.77 -15.19 -2.89
C HIS A 816 17.28 -16.48 -2.21
N PRO A 817 16.43 -17.24 -1.49
CA PRO A 817 16.83 -18.42 -0.71
C PRO A 817 17.63 -19.48 -1.48
N ILE A 818 17.42 -19.62 -2.79
CA ILE A 818 18.16 -20.57 -3.65
C ILE A 818 19.67 -20.29 -3.70
N TRP A 819 20.08 -19.05 -3.41
CA TRP A 819 21.48 -18.61 -3.44
C TRP A 819 22.13 -18.61 -2.05
N ILE A 820 21.36 -18.94 -1.00
CA ILE A 820 21.83 -19.00 0.38
C ILE A 820 22.15 -20.46 0.73
N PRO A 821 23.33 -20.77 1.30
CA PRO A 821 23.65 -22.12 1.74
C PRO A 821 22.58 -22.69 2.69
N PRO A 822 22.17 -23.97 2.55
CA PRO A 822 21.06 -24.52 3.33
C PRO A 822 21.20 -24.40 4.86
N ALA A 823 22.42 -24.53 5.39
CA ALA A 823 22.69 -24.37 6.82
C ALA A 823 22.41 -22.94 7.30
N THR A 824 22.87 -21.95 6.53
CA THR A 824 22.62 -20.52 6.82
C THR A 824 21.15 -20.16 6.64
N LEU A 825 20.50 -20.70 5.60
CA LEU A 825 19.08 -20.47 5.34
C LEU A 825 18.18 -21.00 6.48
N ALA A 826 18.56 -22.12 7.11
CA ALA A 826 17.82 -22.69 8.23
C ALA A 826 17.79 -21.77 9.48
N GLU A 827 18.78 -20.89 9.61
CA GLU A 827 18.93 -19.96 10.73
C GLU A 827 18.38 -18.56 10.41
N LEU A 828 18.04 -18.27 9.15
CA LEU A 828 17.61 -16.94 8.70
C LEU A 828 16.10 -16.84 8.49
N ASP A 829 15.53 -15.70 8.83
CA ASP A 829 14.21 -15.31 8.32
C ASP A 829 14.37 -14.48 7.03
N THR A 830 14.13 -15.12 5.89
CA THR A 830 14.23 -14.48 4.56
C THR A 830 13.04 -13.58 4.22
N ARG A 831 12.02 -13.54 5.09
CA ARG A 831 10.86 -12.65 4.99
C ARG A 831 10.86 -11.59 6.09
N ALA A 832 11.92 -11.48 6.89
CA ALA A 832 12.05 -10.45 7.91
C ALA A 832 11.92 -9.04 7.29
N GLY A 833 10.87 -8.33 7.71
CA GLY A 833 10.46 -7.03 7.17
C GLY A 833 9.43 -7.11 6.03
N ALA A 834 8.81 -8.26 5.76
CA ALA A 834 7.79 -8.44 4.71
C ALA A 834 6.59 -7.48 4.77
N ASP A 835 6.27 -7.04 5.97
CA ASP A 835 5.21 -6.10 6.31
C ASP A 835 5.67 -4.63 6.24
N ARG A 836 6.92 -4.39 5.81
CA ARG A 836 7.62 -3.10 5.85
C ARG A 836 8.05 -2.59 4.48
N GLY A 837 8.25 -1.28 4.36
CA GLY A 837 8.62 -0.56 3.15
C GLY A 837 8.58 0.97 3.35
N ARG A 838 9.49 1.69 2.69
CA ARG A 838 9.60 3.15 2.81
C ARG A 838 9.90 3.82 1.47
N ILE A 839 9.47 5.07 1.34
CA ILE A 839 9.85 5.95 0.25
C ILE A 839 10.45 7.20 0.87
N TYR A 840 11.66 7.54 0.45
CA TYR A 840 12.35 8.75 0.86
C TYR A 840 12.45 9.71 -0.32
N ARG A 841 12.45 11.01 -0.05
CA ARG A 841 12.86 12.03 -1.02
C ARG A 841 14.18 12.66 -0.57
N ILE A 842 15.08 12.90 -1.51
CA ILE A 842 16.38 13.54 -1.31
C ILE A 842 16.41 14.85 -2.07
N ARG A 843 16.71 15.95 -1.37
CA ARG A 843 16.76 17.30 -1.95
C ARG A 843 17.85 18.16 -1.31
N PRO A 844 18.28 19.27 -1.96
CA PRO A 844 19.13 20.26 -1.30
C PRO A 844 18.44 20.86 -0.08
N LYS A 845 19.19 21.00 1.02
CA LYS A 845 18.67 21.53 2.29
C LYS A 845 18.03 22.92 2.15
N ALA A 846 18.60 23.76 1.30
CA ALA A 846 18.18 25.14 1.10
C ALA A 846 17.12 25.31 -0.01
N ALA A 847 16.79 24.26 -0.76
CA ALA A 847 15.84 24.34 -1.87
C ALA A 847 14.43 23.98 -1.40
N GLU A 848 13.45 24.79 -1.81
CA GLU A 848 12.03 24.46 -1.66
C GLU A 848 11.59 23.47 -2.75
N LEU A 849 10.69 22.57 -2.38
CA LEU A 849 10.10 21.62 -3.33
C LEU A 849 9.17 22.34 -4.30
N ARG A 850 9.12 21.86 -5.54
CA ARG A 850 8.18 22.36 -6.54
C ARG A 850 6.80 21.79 -6.26
N THR A 851 5.76 22.61 -6.30
CA THR A 851 4.38 22.12 -6.18
C THR A 851 4.06 21.18 -7.33
N VAL A 852 3.53 19.99 -7.00
CA VAL A 852 3.07 19.03 -7.99
C VAL A 852 1.71 19.50 -8.52
N GLN A 853 1.69 19.94 -9.78
CA GLN A 853 0.46 20.38 -10.44
C GLN A 853 -0.31 19.17 -10.97
N ASP A 854 -1.63 19.19 -10.79
CA ASP A 854 -2.54 18.27 -11.48
C ASP A 854 -2.63 18.68 -12.97
N LEU A 855 -1.87 17.98 -13.81
CA LEU A 855 -1.77 18.21 -15.24
C LEU A 855 -3.04 17.80 -15.99
N THR A 856 -3.93 16.99 -15.40
CA THR A 856 -5.20 16.59 -16.03
C THR A 856 -6.18 17.75 -16.18
N LYS A 857 -5.93 18.86 -15.47
CA LYS A 857 -6.71 20.10 -15.55
C LYS A 857 -6.23 21.06 -16.64
N LEU A 858 -5.14 20.75 -17.33
CA LEU A 858 -4.56 21.60 -18.38
C LEU A 858 -4.94 21.11 -19.78
N GLN A 859 -5.02 22.02 -20.73
CA GLN A 859 -5.27 21.70 -22.14
C GLN A 859 -4.59 22.71 -23.08
N GLY A 860 -4.40 22.32 -24.33
CA GLY A 860 -3.91 23.14 -25.43
C GLY A 860 -2.62 23.89 -25.09
N THR A 861 -2.71 25.21 -25.10
CA THR A 861 -1.58 26.11 -24.83
C THR A 861 -1.05 26.02 -23.41
N GLU A 862 -1.91 25.72 -22.42
CA GLU A 862 -1.49 25.60 -21.01
C GLU A 862 -0.64 24.35 -20.80
N LEU A 863 -1.07 23.24 -21.39
CA LEU A 863 -0.34 21.99 -21.36
C LEU A 863 0.99 22.11 -22.12
N ALA A 864 1.00 22.76 -23.30
CA ALA A 864 2.24 23.07 -24.00
C ALA A 864 3.18 23.94 -23.15
N ALA A 865 2.68 24.95 -22.44
CA ALA A 865 3.50 25.78 -21.56
C ALA A 865 4.15 24.97 -20.42
N ALA A 866 3.45 23.97 -19.87
CA ALA A 866 4.00 23.08 -18.85
C ALA A 866 5.19 22.23 -19.37
N MET A 867 5.31 21.99 -20.68
CA MET A 867 6.49 21.34 -21.28
C MET A 867 7.79 22.15 -21.12
N GLY A 868 7.68 23.46 -20.86
CA GLY A 868 8.82 24.32 -20.52
C GLY A 868 9.49 24.00 -19.18
N SER A 869 8.95 23.04 -18.41
CA SER A 869 9.49 22.63 -17.12
C SER A 869 10.95 22.13 -17.23
N PRO A 870 11.83 22.44 -16.26
CA PRO A 870 13.15 21.83 -16.16
C PRO A 870 13.10 20.34 -15.78
N ASN A 871 11.96 19.84 -15.28
CA ASN A 871 11.78 18.46 -14.84
C ASN A 871 11.40 17.52 -16.00
N GLY A 872 12.24 16.51 -16.25
CA GLY A 872 12.00 15.51 -17.29
C GLY A 872 10.77 14.64 -17.07
N THR A 873 10.42 14.32 -15.82
CA THR A 873 9.21 13.55 -15.48
C THR A 873 7.96 14.35 -15.82
N VAL A 874 7.91 15.65 -15.50
CA VAL A 874 6.81 16.53 -15.89
C VAL A 874 6.71 16.65 -17.41
N ARG A 875 7.83 16.82 -18.13
CA ARG A 875 7.81 16.89 -19.60
C ARG A 875 7.28 15.61 -20.25
N ASP A 876 7.64 14.44 -19.72
CA ASP A 876 7.14 13.16 -20.21
C ASP A 876 5.61 13.05 -19.98
N LEU A 877 5.10 13.42 -18.79
CA LEU A 877 3.66 13.44 -18.49
C LEU A 877 2.89 14.42 -19.39
N VAL A 878 3.46 15.60 -19.63
CA VAL A 878 2.87 16.60 -20.53
C VAL A 878 2.80 16.08 -21.97
N GLN A 879 3.89 15.50 -22.48
CA GLN A 879 3.90 14.88 -23.81
C GLN A 879 2.87 13.76 -23.90
N GLN A 880 2.78 12.89 -22.89
CA GLN A 880 1.77 11.83 -22.82
C GLN A 880 0.36 12.40 -22.95
N LEU A 881 -0.02 13.38 -22.13
CA LEU A 881 -1.36 13.99 -22.18
C LEU A 881 -1.67 14.62 -23.54
N ILE A 882 -0.73 15.37 -24.13
CA ILE A 882 -0.91 15.99 -25.46
C ILE A 882 -1.19 14.91 -26.52
N LEU A 883 -0.39 13.85 -26.54
CA LEU A 883 -0.55 12.76 -27.51
C LEU A 883 -1.81 11.93 -27.22
N TRP A 884 -2.12 11.71 -25.95
CA TRP A 884 -3.25 10.88 -25.56
C TRP A 884 -4.58 11.53 -25.95
N ASN A 885 -4.68 12.84 -25.78
CA ASN A 885 -5.84 13.63 -26.16
C ASN A 885 -5.84 14.02 -27.64
N SER A 886 -4.78 13.70 -28.38
CA SER A 886 -4.56 14.18 -29.75
C SER A 886 -4.72 15.69 -29.87
N ASP A 887 -4.19 16.43 -28.89
CA ASP A 887 -4.46 17.85 -28.71
C ASP A 887 -3.68 18.71 -29.73
N LEU A 888 -4.32 18.95 -30.87
CA LEU A 888 -3.75 19.75 -31.95
C LEU A 888 -3.65 21.25 -31.62
N THR A 889 -4.32 21.71 -30.56
CA THR A 889 -4.31 23.13 -30.16
C THR A 889 -3.00 23.51 -29.47
N ALA A 890 -2.26 22.54 -28.93
CA ALA A 890 -0.93 22.71 -28.37
C ALA A 890 0.14 23.05 -29.43
N ALA A 891 -0.09 22.72 -30.71
CA ALA A 891 0.95 22.74 -31.74
C ALA A 891 1.66 24.10 -31.91
N GLY A 892 0.92 25.21 -31.97
CA GLY A 892 1.52 26.55 -32.13
C GLY A 892 2.40 26.97 -30.93
N ALA A 893 2.00 26.58 -29.72
CA ALA A 893 2.79 26.83 -28.52
C ALA A 893 4.05 25.94 -28.48
N LEU A 894 3.94 24.67 -28.90
CA LEU A 894 5.09 23.76 -29.04
C LEU A 894 6.10 24.27 -30.09
N GLU A 895 5.64 24.86 -31.20
CA GLU A 895 6.54 25.48 -32.19
C GLU A 895 7.34 26.64 -31.59
N THR A 896 6.75 27.40 -30.69
CA THR A 896 7.45 28.48 -29.97
C THR A 896 8.53 27.90 -29.04
N LEU A 897 8.28 26.75 -28.42
CA LEU A 897 9.25 26.06 -27.56
C LEU A 897 10.47 25.51 -28.31
N LEU A 898 10.46 25.45 -29.65
CA LEU A 898 11.66 25.15 -30.44
C LEU A 898 12.76 26.19 -30.29
N GLN A 899 12.48 27.35 -29.67
CA GLN A 899 13.45 28.40 -29.36
C GLN A 899 13.71 28.52 -27.84
N HIS A 900 13.21 27.59 -27.03
CA HIS A 900 13.38 27.61 -25.58
C HIS A 900 14.87 27.54 -25.20
N THR A 901 15.24 28.11 -24.05
CA THR A 901 16.63 28.15 -23.58
C THR A 901 17.20 26.76 -23.29
N LEU A 902 16.38 25.88 -22.69
CA LEU A 902 16.76 24.50 -22.38
C LEU A 902 16.70 23.58 -23.63
N PRO A 903 17.81 22.92 -24.01
CA PRO A 903 17.85 21.99 -25.15
C PRO A 903 16.87 20.81 -25.01
N ALA A 904 16.69 20.28 -23.80
CA ALA A 904 15.74 19.20 -23.52
C ALA A 904 14.29 19.59 -23.86
N VAL A 905 13.90 20.84 -23.59
CA VAL A 905 12.56 21.36 -23.94
C VAL A 905 12.41 21.49 -25.45
N ARG A 906 13.41 22.05 -26.15
CA ARG A 906 13.39 22.17 -27.62
C ARG A 906 13.21 20.80 -28.28
N LEU A 907 13.98 19.81 -27.83
CA LEU A 907 13.92 18.44 -28.34
C LEU A 907 12.57 17.77 -28.08
N GLN A 908 12.04 17.87 -26.85
CA GLN A 908 10.79 17.22 -26.49
C GLN A 908 9.60 17.88 -27.22
N ALA A 909 9.62 19.21 -27.40
CA ALA A 909 8.64 19.92 -28.22
C ALA A 909 8.67 19.48 -29.69
N ALA A 910 9.87 19.38 -30.29
CA ALA A 910 10.03 18.89 -31.67
C ALA A 910 9.53 17.45 -31.83
N SER A 911 9.85 16.58 -30.87
CA SER A 911 9.41 15.17 -30.88
C SER A 911 7.90 15.04 -30.71
N THR A 912 7.30 15.88 -29.87
CA THR A 912 5.83 15.95 -29.67
C THR A 912 5.14 16.41 -30.94
N LEU A 913 5.65 17.48 -31.59
CA LEU A 913 5.14 17.93 -32.89
C LEU A 913 5.23 16.85 -33.96
N ALA A 914 6.33 16.10 -34.00
CA ALA A 914 6.50 14.99 -34.94
C ALA A 914 5.48 13.87 -34.69
N CYS A 915 5.27 13.48 -33.43
CA CYS A 915 4.26 12.47 -33.07
C CYS A 915 2.82 12.91 -33.42
N LEU A 916 2.54 14.22 -33.39
CA LEU A 916 1.26 14.79 -33.84
C LEU A 916 1.15 14.95 -35.36
N ASN A 917 2.20 14.61 -36.13
CA ASN A 917 2.34 14.92 -37.56
C ASN A 917 2.20 16.43 -37.86
N ARG A 918 2.73 17.28 -36.98
CA ARG A 918 2.69 18.75 -37.07
C ARG A 918 4.06 19.41 -37.15
N LEU A 919 5.15 18.65 -37.02
CA LEU A 919 6.49 19.17 -37.29
C LEU A 919 6.65 19.39 -38.79
N SER A 920 6.90 20.64 -39.20
CA SER A 920 7.21 20.94 -40.61
C SER A 920 8.66 20.59 -40.96
N GLU A 921 8.90 20.22 -42.22
CA GLU A 921 10.26 19.99 -42.74
C GLU A 921 11.17 21.19 -42.48
N ALA A 922 10.67 22.41 -42.72
CA ALA A 922 11.43 23.64 -42.48
C ALA A 922 11.81 23.84 -41.00
N ALA A 923 10.97 23.41 -40.06
CA ALA A 923 11.30 23.43 -38.64
C ALA A 923 12.35 22.36 -38.29
N ALA A 924 12.20 21.13 -38.79
CA ALA A 924 13.16 20.06 -38.57
C ALA A 924 14.56 20.39 -39.14
N VAL A 925 14.61 20.92 -40.37
CA VAL A 925 15.85 21.36 -41.02
C VAL A 925 16.51 22.52 -40.26
N ARG A 926 15.73 23.43 -39.67
CA ARG A 926 16.28 24.51 -38.83
C ARG A 926 16.99 23.98 -37.59
N LEU A 927 16.45 22.92 -36.97
CA LEU A 927 17.03 22.30 -35.79
C LEU A 927 18.37 21.60 -36.07
N LEU A 928 18.70 21.30 -37.34
CA LEU A 928 20.03 20.82 -37.73
C LEU A 928 21.14 21.86 -37.46
N GLN A 929 20.78 23.12 -37.22
CA GLN A 929 21.70 24.22 -36.89
C GLN A 929 21.65 24.60 -35.40
N ASP A 930 20.96 23.81 -34.55
CA ASP A 930 20.89 24.09 -33.12
C ASP A 930 22.30 24.10 -32.48
N PRO A 931 22.61 25.02 -31.55
CA PRO A 931 23.92 25.03 -30.88
C PRO A 931 24.21 23.73 -30.12
N ASP A 932 23.17 23.04 -29.63
CA ASP A 932 23.34 21.82 -28.85
C ASP A 932 23.42 20.58 -29.77
N PRO A 933 24.51 19.78 -29.69
CA PRO A 933 24.66 18.59 -30.53
C PRO A 933 23.58 17.53 -30.27
N GLN A 934 23.01 17.48 -29.08
CA GLN A 934 21.93 16.55 -28.75
C GLN A 934 20.63 16.92 -29.46
N VAL A 935 20.38 18.21 -29.70
CA VAL A 935 19.24 18.64 -30.53
C VAL A 935 19.54 18.35 -32.01
N ARG A 936 20.75 18.65 -32.50
CA ARG A 936 21.13 18.38 -33.90
C ARG A 936 21.03 16.90 -34.26
N ARG A 937 21.52 15.99 -33.40
CA ARG A 937 21.43 14.54 -33.69
C ARG A 937 19.97 14.10 -33.86
N HIS A 938 19.06 14.58 -33.01
CA HIS A 938 17.65 14.22 -33.12
C HIS A 938 16.96 14.90 -34.29
N ALA A 939 17.35 16.12 -34.63
CA ALA A 939 16.88 16.80 -35.84
C ALA A 939 17.17 15.98 -37.10
N ILE A 940 18.32 15.28 -37.18
CA ILE A 940 18.61 14.33 -38.26
C ILE A 940 17.54 13.24 -38.31
N ARG A 941 17.26 12.60 -37.17
CA ARG A 941 16.26 11.53 -37.08
C ARG A 941 14.85 12.02 -37.42
N LEU A 942 14.47 13.20 -36.93
CA LEU A 942 13.18 13.82 -37.23
C LEU A 942 13.02 14.15 -38.72
N CYS A 943 14.12 14.30 -39.46
CA CYS A 943 14.07 14.54 -40.90
C CYS A 943 13.92 13.26 -41.75
N GLU A 944 14.12 12.07 -41.18
CA GLU A 944 14.05 10.78 -41.89
C GLU A 944 12.79 10.60 -42.76
N PRO A 945 11.57 10.99 -42.32
CA PRO A 945 10.36 10.83 -43.13
C PRO A 945 10.39 11.59 -44.47
N TRP A 946 11.16 12.66 -44.60
CA TRP A 946 11.25 13.45 -45.83
C TRP A 946 12.41 13.04 -46.73
N LEU A 947 13.38 12.26 -46.25
CA LEU A 947 14.59 11.92 -47.00
C LEU A 947 14.36 11.20 -48.34
N PRO A 948 13.35 10.33 -48.50
CA PRO A 948 13.08 9.70 -49.79
C PRO A 948 12.71 10.71 -50.89
N ASP A 949 12.06 11.81 -50.54
CA ASP A 949 11.40 12.71 -51.51
C ASP A 949 11.95 14.15 -51.51
N SER A 950 12.67 14.58 -50.47
CA SER A 950 13.19 15.95 -50.33
C SER A 950 14.71 16.04 -50.52
N THR A 951 15.11 16.66 -51.63
CA THR A 951 16.52 17.04 -51.85
C THR A 951 17.01 18.06 -50.81
N ALA A 952 16.13 18.96 -50.34
CA ALA A 952 16.51 19.99 -49.38
C ALA A 952 16.91 19.40 -48.02
N ALA A 953 16.08 18.50 -47.47
CA ALA A 953 16.39 17.78 -46.23
C ALA A 953 17.64 16.90 -46.38
N ALA A 954 17.76 16.17 -47.49
CA ALA A 954 18.93 15.35 -47.78
C ALA A 954 20.23 16.19 -47.82
N THR A 955 20.25 17.30 -48.55
CA THR A 955 21.41 18.20 -48.61
C THR A 955 21.76 18.78 -47.23
N ALA A 956 20.75 19.21 -46.46
CA ALA A 956 20.97 19.79 -45.14
C ALA A 956 21.58 18.79 -44.15
N ILE A 957 21.10 17.53 -44.16
CA ILE A 957 21.65 16.47 -43.30
C ILE A 957 23.06 16.06 -43.75
N THR A 958 23.30 15.89 -45.05
CA THR A 958 24.63 15.53 -45.59
C THR A 958 25.71 16.57 -45.24
N ALA A 959 25.34 17.83 -45.01
CA ALA A 959 26.26 18.87 -44.56
C ALA A 959 26.83 18.60 -43.15
N LEU A 960 26.12 17.82 -42.31
CA LEU A 960 26.55 17.47 -40.95
C LEU A 960 27.62 16.35 -40.90
N ARG A 961 28.09 15.83 -42.04
CA ARG A 961 29.15 14.81 -42.08
C ARG A 961 30.46 15.25 -41.41
N ASN A 962 30.69 16.57 -41.35
CA ASN A 962 31.84 17.21 -40.72
C ASN A 962 31.49 17.85 -39.35
N ASP A 963 30.34 17.51 -38.75
CA ASP A 963 30.00 17.99 -37.40
C ASP A 963 31.08 17.55 -36.41
N GLN A 964 31.47 18.45 -35.51
CA GLN A 964 32.51 18.18 -34.53
C GLN A 964 32.08 17.12 -33.50
N SER A 965 30.78 16.90 -33.35
CA SER A 965 30.22 15.94 -32.42
C SER A 965 30.08 14.54 -33.04
N GLN A 966 30.75 13.55 -32.46
CA GLN A 966 30.62 12.16 -32.90
C GLN A 966 29.20 11.61 -32.73
N VAL A 967 28.41 12.04 -31.74
CA VAL A 967 27.00 11.60 -31.62
C VAL A 967 26.11 12.11 -32.76
N VAL A 968 26.40 13.30 -33.29
CA VAL A 968 25.70 13.82 -34.48
C VAL A 968 26.09 12.99 -35.69
N ARG A 969 27.39 12.75 -35.87
CA ARG A 969 27.91 11.90 -36.96
C ARG A 969 27.42 10.45 -36.86
N MET A 970 27.22 9.91 -35.66
CA MET A 970 26.69 8.56 -35.44
C MET A 970 25.23 8.47 -35.86
N GLN A 971 24.39 9.43 -35.46
CA GLN A 971 23.00 9.44 -35.92
C GLN A 971 22.91 9.70 -37.43
N LEU A 972 23.78 10.55 -37.99
CA LEU A 972 23.92 10.72 -39.42
C LEU A 972 24.28 9.40 -40.12
N ALA A 973 25.25 8.66 -39.57
CA ALA A 973 25.66 7.36 -40.09
C ALA A 973 24.50 6.35 -40.04
N CYS A 974 23.73 6.30 -38.95
CA CYS A 974 22.49 5.53 -38.86
C CYS A 974 21.48 5.94 -39.93
N THR A 975 21.35 7.23 -40.20
CA THR A 975 20.36 7.79 -41.14
C THR A 975 20.78 7.63 -42.62
N ALA A 976 22.07 7.50 -42.89
CA ALA A 976 22.63 7.55 -44.24
C ALA A 976 22.06 6.49 -45.21
N GLY A 977 21.60 5.34 -44.70
CA GLY A 977 20.92 4.33 -45.51
C GLY A 977 19.59 4.79 -46.14
N LEU A 978 19.04 5.93 -45.71
CA LEU A 978 17.83 6.56 -46.27
C LEU A 978 18.15 7.71 -47.23
N LEU A 979 19.42 8.12 -47.35
CA LEU A 979 19.84 9.17 -48.26
C LEU A 979 19.93 8.65 -49.70
N PRO A 980 19.82 9.52 -50.71
CA PRO A 980 20.12 9.13 -52.08
C PRO A 980 21.57 8.60 -52.19
N SER A 981 21.78 7.61 -53.05
CA SER A 981 23.01 6.79 -53.12
C SER A 981 24.31 7.61 -53.15
N ALA A 982 24.37 8.72 -53.90
CA ALA A 982 25.55 9.58 -53.97
C ALA A 982 25.87 10.22 -52.61
N GLN A 983 24.89 10.88 -51.98
CA GLN A 983 25.03 11.51 -50.67
C GLN A 983 25.31 10.49 -49.56
N ALA A 984 24.65 9.33 -49.59
CA ALA A 984 24.93 8.22 -48.69
C ALA A 984 26.41 7.79 -48.81
N GLY A 985 26.91 7.69 -50.04
CA GLY A 985 28.31 7.42 -50.35
C GLY A 985 29.28 8.42 -49.74
N GLU A 986 28.97 9.72 -49.82
CA GLU A 986 29.80 10.78 -49.21
C GLU A 986 29.89 10.62 -47.69
N VAL A 987 28.73 10.51 -47.03
CA VAL A 987 28.65 10.41 -45.57
C VAL A 987 29.37 9.17 -45.06
N LEU A 988 29.08 8.01 -45.66
CA LEU A 988 29.60 6.74 -45.18
C LEU A 988 31.10 6.61 -45.44
N ALA A 989 31.61 7.05 -46.60
CA ALA A 989 33.04 7.02 -46.87
C ALA A 989 33.83 7.96 -45.95
N ASP A 990 33.32 9.18 -45.71
CA ASP A 990 33.98 10.15 -44.83
C ASP A 990 34.06 9.62 -43.38
N ILE A 991 33.04 8.88 -42.91
CA ILE A 991 33.05 8.28 -41.57
C ILE A 991 33.94 7.03 -41.49
N LEU A 992 33.87 6.13 -42.49
CA LEU A 992 34.65 4.88 -42.52
C LEU A 992 36.15 5.14 -42.75
N GLY A 993 36.51 6.25 -43.42
CA GLY A 993 37.89 6.66 -43.68
C GLY A 993 38.49 7.56 -42.60
N ASP A 994 37.70 8.04 -41.64
CA ASP A 994 38.18 8.88 -40.54
C ASP A 994 38.80 8.03 -39.42
N PRO A 995 40.12 8.17 -39.14
CA PRO A 995 40.80 7.40 -38.09
C PRO A 995 40.32 7.72 -36.67
N ASP A 996 39.64 8.86 -36.46
CA ASP A 996 39.11 9.26 -35.16
C ASP A 996 37.70 8.71 -34.89
N SER A 997 37.10 8.00 -35.86
CA SER A 997 35.81 7.34 -35.69
C SER A 997 35.87 6.20 -34.68
N ASP A 998 35.07 6.28 -33.61
CA ASP A 998 34.98 5.19 -32.63
C ASP A 998 34.23 3.96 -33.18
N SER A 999 34.27 2.86 -32.42
CA SER A 999 33.67 1.59 -32.85
C SER A 999 32.15 1.62 -33.02
N PHE A 1000 31.43 2.49 -32.29
CA PHE A 1000 29.98 2.63 -32.42
C PHE A 1000 29.62 3.45 -33.65
N LEU A 1001 30.36 4.53 -33.93
CA LEU A 1001 30.24 5.32 -35.14
C LEU A 1001 30.53 4.48 -36.40
N LEU A 1002 31.59 3.66 -36.37
CA LEU A 1002 31.89 2.71 -37.44
C LEU A 1002 30.77 1.68 -37.62
N SER A 1003 30.26 1.11 -36.53
CA SER A 1003 29.14 0.16 -36.58
C SER A 1003 27.85 0.78 -37.14
N ALA A 1004 27.57 2.05 -36.79
CA ALA A 1004 26.46 2.81 -37.35
C ALA A 1004 26.60 2.97 -38.88
N ALA A 1005 27.80 3.35 -39.35
CA ALA A 1005 28.07 3.49 -40.78
C ALA A 1005 27.95 2.16 -41.52
N GLN A 1006 28.51 1.08 -40.97
CA GLN A 1006 28.41 -0.26 -41.54
C GLN A 1006 26.97 -0.77 -41.61
N SER A 1007 26.14 -0.44 -40.62
CA SER A 1007 24.72 -0.79 -40.63
C SER A 1007 23.95 -0.14 -41.78
N SER A 1008 24.42 1.00 -42.30
CA SER A 1008 23.83 1.74 -43.43
C SER A 1008 24.29 1.26 -44.81
N LEU A 1009 25.31 0.41 -44.89
CA LEU A 1009 25.81 -0.11 -46.17
C LEU A 1009 24.77 -1.05 -46.80
N ASN A 1010 24.50 -0.85 -48.09
CA ASN A 1010 23.59 -1.67 -48.88
C ASN A 1010 24.07 -1.74 -50.35
N SER A 1011 23.32 -2.44 -51.22
CA SER A 1011 23.67 -2.59 -52.64
C SER A 1011 23.78 -1.27 -53.39
N ASP A 1012 23.01 -0.26 -52.99
CA ASP A 1012 22.81 0.95 -53.77
C ASP A 1012 23.88 2.00 -53.46
N ASN A 1013 24.43 1.99 -52.24
CA ASN A 1013 25.42 2.99 -51.79
C ASN A 1013 26.87 2.48 -51.71
N ILE A 1014 27.11 1.16 -51.80
CA ILE A 1014 28.45 0.61 -51.62
C ILE A 1014 29.46 1.08 -52.68
N LEU A 1015 29.07 1.12 -53.96
CA LEU A 1015 29.97 1.53 -55.04
C LEU A 1015 30.44 2.98 -54.88
N PRO A 1016 29.55 3.96 -54.64
CA PRO A 1016 29.95 5.32 -54.25
C PRO A 1016 30.92 5.39 -53.07
N VAL A 1017 30.71 4.57 -52.02
CA VAL A 1017 31.61 4.53 -50.86
C VAL A 1017 33.02 4.08 -51.27
N LEU A 1018 33.12 2.97 -51.98
CA LEU A 1018 34.42 2.40 -52.38
C LEU A 1018 35.19 3.32 -53.34
N HIS A 1019 34.51 3.94 -54.31
CA HIS A 1019 35.13 4.91 -55.20
C HIS A 1019 35.74 6.09 -54.44
N ARG A 1020 35.05 6.58 -53.42
CA ARG A 1020 35.51 7.72 -52.61
C ARG A 1020 36.68 7.33 -51.70
N LEU A 1021 36.62 6.16 -51.07
CA LEU A 1021 37.74 5.63 -50.27
C LEU A 1021 39.00 5.43 -51.12
N ARG A 1022 38.88 4.93 -52.37
CA ARG A 1022 39.99 4.78 -53.32
C ARG A 1022 40.67 6.10 -53.69
N GLY A 1023 39.90 7.17 -53.82
CA GLY A 1023 40.41 8.50 -54.14
C GLY A 1023 41.02 9.25 -52.96
N SER A 1024 40.87 8.72 -51.74
CA SER A 1024 41.38 9.33 -50.51
C SER A 1024 42.68 8.65 -50.07
N ASN A 1025 43.64 9.41 -49.53
CA ASN A 1025 44.85 8.87 -48.89
C ASN A 1025 44.54 8.18 -47.53
N ALA A 1026 43.28 7.85 -47.25
CA ALA A 1026 42.84 7.27 -45.99
C ALA A 1026 43.20 5.78 -45.95
N ALA A 1027 43.93 5.37 -44.90
CA ALA A 1027 44.16 3.96 -44.61
C ALA A 1027 42.87 3.34 -44.04
N ALA A 1028 41.87 3.08 -44.89
CA ALA A 1028 40.69 2.34 -44.46
C ALA A 1028 41.14 0.93 -44.02
N PRO A 1029 40.81 0.47 -42.79
CA PRO A 1029 41.27 -0.83 -42.32
C PRO A 1029 40.83 -1.96 -43.25
N HIS A 1030 41.76 -2.83 -43.63
CA HIS A 1030 41.51 -4.00 -44.49
C HIS A 1030 40.32 -4.86 -44.02
N GLN A 1031 40.04 -4.85 -42.71
CA GLN A 1031 38.92 -5.56 -42.08
C GLN A 1031 37.54 -4.92 -42.39
N LEU A 1032 37.49 -3.58 -42.50
CA LEU A 1032 36.30 -2.81 -42.90
C LEU A 1032 35.96 -3.06 -44.37
N LEU A 1033 36.98 -3.12 -45.24
CA LEU A 1033 36.85 -3.48 -46.66
C LEU A 1033 36.38 -4.94 -46.83
N GLN A 1034 36.89 -5.89 -46.03
CA GLN A 1034 36.43 -7.28 -46.04
C GLN A 1034 34.97 -7.46 -45.56
N GLN A 1035 34.51 -6.66 -44.60
CA GLN A 1035 33.11 -6.70 -44.17
C GLN A 1035 32.18 -6.12 -45.25
N ALA A 1036 32.61 -5.08 -45.97
CA ALA A 1036 31.91 -4.59 -47.16
C ALA A 1036 31.78 -5.66 -48.27
N ILE A 1037 32.79 -6.54 -48.44
CA ILE A 1037 32.73 -7.71 -49.35
C ILE A 1037 31.64 -8.70 -48.91
N ALA A 1038 31.52 -9.00 -47.61
CA ALA A 1038 30.52 -9.92 -47.10
C ALA A 1038 29.08 -9.38 -47.28
N ILE A 1039 28.92 -8.05 -47.23
CA ILE A 1039 27.62 -7.38 -47.34
C ILE A 1039 27.09 -7.38 -48.80
N THR A 1040 27.94 -7.55 -49.83
CA THR A 1040 27.54 -7.37 -51.23
C THR A 1040 27.64 -8.65 -52.09
N ALA A 1041 26.58 -8.93 -52.86
CA ALA A 1041 26.56 -9.95 -53.90
C ALA A 1041 26.90 -9.38 -55.29
N ASP A 1042 27.50 -8.18 -55.33
CA ASP A 1042 27.81 -7.44 -56.57
C ASP A 1042 29.25 -7.71 -57.01
N ASP A 1043 29.41 -8.34 -58.17
CA ASP A 1043 30.72 -8.70 -58.73
C ASP A 1043 31.58 -7.47 -59.07
N SER A 1044 30.97 -6.31 -59.41
CA SER A 1044 31.69 -5.08 -59.73
C SER A 1044 32.31 -4.43 -58.49
N ALA A 1045 31.61 -4.47 -57.36
CA ALA A 1045 32.14 -4.05 -56.06
C ALA A 1045 33.29 -4.97 -55.62
N ARG A 1046 33.18 -6.28 -55.85
CA ARG A 1046 34.25 -7.26 -55.56
C ARG A 1046 35.51 -6.99 -56.39
N THR A 1047 35.39 -6.66 -57.67
CA THR A 1047 36.55 -6.32 -58.52
C THR A 1047 37.22 -5.03 -58.06
N LEU A 1048 36.47 -3.97 -57.78
CA LEU A 1048 37.03 -2.69 -57.32
C LEU A 1048 37.78 -2.82 -55.98
N LEU A 1049 37.35 -3.76 -55.12
CA LEU A 1049 37.97 -4.10 -53.85
C LEU A 1049 39.19 -5.02 -53.96
N GLN A 1050 39.36 -5.79 -55.04
CA GLN A 1050 40.59 -6.55 -55.30
C GLN A 1050 41.73 -5.63 -55.79
N ASP A 1051 41.37 -4.49 -56.38
CA ASP A 1051 42.30 -3.45 -56.84
C ASP A 1051 42.76 -2.48 -55.72
N LEU A 1052 42.03 -2.45 -54.60
CA LEU A 1052 42.28 -1.65 -53.39
C LEU A 1052 43.13 -2.46 -52.40
#